data_AF-A0A4S9M2K2-F1
#
_entry.id   AF-A0A4S9M2K2-F1
#
_cell.length_a   1.000
_cell.length_b   1.000
_cell.length_c   1.000
_cell.angle_alpha   90.00
_cell.angle_beta   90.00
_cell.angle_gamma   90.00
#
_symmetry.space_group_name_H-M   'P 1'
#
loop_
_entity.id
_entity.type
_entity.pdbx_description
1 polymer ?
#
loop_
_entity_poly.entity_id
_entity_poly.type
_entity_poly.pdbx_seq_one_letter_code
_entity_poly.pdbx_strand_id
1 'polypeptide(L)'
;MFSTSSLAFGLIWVSLTRHVSAGGSNPNLPWGHPYGGYLNSYSDNSKSSSTWQDSKSSTPTSSAVAASSVYSIDSGSSTWQSTSASSWSTAVTFATTSSSIESPSTCTTVVSSASYVSANSSVTRQSAYPSKTGTALTSHASSTTGNTVTYDWNIEWVIAAPDGIARPVIGVNGQWPCPSIDVMQGDRVVINVYNGLGNQSTALHWHGIHQRGTNHMDGATGTTQCPIAPGQSFRYEWIADQAGTYWWHSHNMGQYPDGLWGPLIVRDPNPPFEYDEELIVTLSDWYNDQMPYLIHQYQSAEGSAEDGTPDPSGGALINSGKNISIHVKPSTTYLVRIICPAAFTGHGWVFDGHNQITVEVDGVYTVPVVATAGGKNVRVAPGQRQSFLMRTKDDTSKNYAILDFQDPNMLFINKGLTPDPVYPLNATAWLVYNTSADYPPPPVLYNLGNDDFFDDLNYVPLDREPLLEPVDRQLVIDMSMENITGISRFASRNISRAQPKTNSNTRYILNGHTYLGAKVPTLYSSLTVIETDISDPTVYGNVNPYVLKYGEVVEVVMNNLHTNLHPMHIHGHQFQIIERSEPKGGSWSGSYSNLPATPIRRDTVMVQNEGYAVVRFRADNPGIWLFHCHIELHVEAGFSAAFIEAPEMLAASDFALPEDHINACKTYPMDYVGNAAGNDYNALNLTGAPDTVPKDSWGAIYPPAGEAAHS
;
A
#
# COMPACT_ATOMS: atom_id res chain seq x y z
N MET A 1 -43.67 8.62 -36.87
CA MET A 1 -44.26 9.83 -37.49
C MET A 1 -45.62 10.07 -36.85
N PHE A 2 -45.95 11.33 -36.56
CA PHE A 2 -47.17 11.82 -35.88
C PHE A 2 -47.41 11.30 -34.44
N SER A 3 -48.03 12.02 -33.49
CA SER A 3 -48.17 13.44 -33.10
C SER A 3 -49.38 13.53 -32.12
N THR A 4 -49.43 14.55 -31.22
CA THR A 4 -50.57 14.90 -30.32
C THR A 4 -50.87 13.92 -29.14
N SER A 5 -51.46 14.24 -27.97
CA SER A 5 -51.69 15.51 -27.19
C SER A 5 -52.34 15.21 -25.80
N SER A 6 -52.55 16.10 -24.79
CA SER A 6 -51.88 17.33 -24.28
C SER A 6 -52.67 17.98 -23.09
N LEU A 7 -52.30 17.77 -21.81
CA LEU A 7 -52.89 18.39 -20.59
C LEU A 7 -51.78 18.51 -19.49
N ALA A 8 -51.35 19.65 -18.91
CA ALA A 8 -52.00 20.86 -18.34
C ALA A 8 -52.74 20.55 -17.00
N PHE A 9 -52.64 21.29 -15.88
CA PHE A 9 -52.18 22.66 -15.49
C PHE A 9 -51.28 22.56 -14.21
N GLY A 10 -50.58 23.55 -13.62
CA GLY A 10 -50.55 25.03 -13.58
C GLY A 10 -49.78 25.42 -12.27
N LEU A 11 -49.34 26.65 -11.93
CA LEU A 11 -49.54 28.01 -12.42
C LEU A 11 -48.33 28.92 -12.01
N ILE A 12 -47.86 29.81 -12.91
CA ILE A 12 -47.56 31.27 -12.71
C ILE A 12 -46.67 31.70 -11.50
N TRP A 13 -45.44 32.26 -11.57
CA TRP A 13 -44.73 33.27 -12.41
C TRP A 13 -45.17 34.76 -12.29
N VAL A 14 -44.19 35.68 -12.15
CA VAL A 14 -44.07 37.07 -12.71
C VAL A 14 -42.80 37.70 -12.03
N SER A 15 -41.69 38.01 -12.72
CA SER A 15 -41.40 39.13 -13.66
C SER A 15 -41.42 40.54 -13.03
N LEU A 16 -40.62 41.55 -13.42
CA LEU A 16 -39.62 41.71 -14.50
C LEU A 16 -38.63 42.89 -14.17
N THR A 17 -37.52 43.01 -14.89
CA THR A 17 -36.42 44.00 -14.72
C THR A 17 -36.65 45.38 -15.39
N ARG A 18 -35.91 46.44 -14.97
CA ARG A 18 -35.11 47.36 -15.85
C ARG A 18 -34.33 48.54 -15.16
N HIS A 19 -33.01 48.54 -15.37
CA HIS A 19 -32.06 49.62 -15.78
C HIS A 19 -32.14 51.15 -15.44
N VAL A 20 -30.98 51.67 -14.93
CA VAL A 20 -30.09 52.77 -15.47
C VAL A 20 -29.97 54.18 -14.80
N SER A 21 -28.68 54.55 -14.53
CA SER A 21 -27.95 55.85 -14.45
C SER A 21 -28.06 56.92 -13.30
N ALA A 22 -26.93 57.07 -12.58
CA ALA A 22 -26.03 58.25 -12.45
C ALA A 22 -26.30 59.47 -11.50
N GLY A 23 -25.22 59.90 -10.81
CA GLY A 23 -25.02 61.15 -10.05
C GLY A 23 -25.35 61.05 -8.53
N GLY A 24 -24.65 61.65 -7.57
CA GLY A 24 -23.39 62.43 -7.54
C GLY A 24 -23.22 63.19 -6.19
N SER A 25 -21.99 63.61 -5.85
CA SER A 25 -21.58 64.53 -4.74
C SER A 25 -21.48 64.05 -3.26
N ASN A 26 -20.38 64.48 -2.62
CA ASN A 26 -20.00 64.52 -1.18
C ASN A 26 -20.27 65.98 -0.65
N PRO A 27 -20.07 66.43 0.63
CA PRO A 27 -19.50 65.80 1.83
C PRO A 27 -20.16 66.11 3.22
N ASN A 28 -19.76 65.40 4.29
CA ASN A 28 -19.23 65.96 5.57
C ASN A 28 -19.24 64.97 6.78
N LEU A 29 -18.28 65.22 7.69
CA LEU A 29 -17.86 64.50 8.93
C LEU A 29 -18.77 64.83 10.16
N PRO A 30 -18.59 64.31 11.43
CA PRO A 30 -17.33 63.79 12.03
C PRO A 30 -17.34 62.70 13.15
N TRP A 31 -16.09 62.29 13.52
CA TRP A 31 -15.58 61.67 14.78
C TRP A 31 -15.69 60.16 15.07
N GLY A 32 -14.54 59.51 15.39
CA GLY A 32 -14.48 58.19 16.06
C GLY A 32 -13.23 57.30 15.80
N HIS A 33 -12.01 57.76 16.15
CA HIS A 33 -10.74 56.98 16.12
C HIS A 33 -10.57 56.03 17.35
N PRO A 34 -9.49 55.19 17.48
CA PRO A 34 -8.47 54.71 16.52
C PRO A 34 -8.17 53.19 16.59
N TYR A 35 -7.38 52.66 15.64
CA TYR A 35 -6.14 51.89 15.92
C TYR A 35 -5.27 51.89 14.66
N GLY A 36 -3.96 52.12 14.80
CA GLY A 36 -3.00 52.12 13.69
C GLY A 36 -1.86 51.15 13.94
N GLY A 37 -1.41 50.45 12.89
CA GLY A 37 -0.17 49.68 12.89
C GLY A 37 0.99 50.46 12.27
N TYR A 38 2.14 49.81 12.10
CA TYR A 38 3.18 50.22 11.14
C TYR A 38 3.95 49.00 10.61
N LEU A 39 4.42 49.12 9.37
CA LEU A 39 5.24 48.17 8.60
C LEU A 39 6.68 48.71 8.42
N ASN A 40 7.52 47.92 7.74
CA ASN A 40 8.92 48.17 7.30
C ASN A 40 10.02 47.80 8.32
N SER A 41 11.21 47.30 7.93
CA SER A 41 11.73 46.94 6.59
C SER A 41 12.95 46.01 6.69
N TYR A 42 13.27 45.29 5.61
CA TYR A 42 14.49 44.48 5.45
C TYR A 42 15.74 45.34 5.20
N SER A 43 16.90 44.94 5.72
CA SER A 43 18.23 45.33 5.21
C SER A 43 19.33 44.37 5.71
N ASP A 44 20.27 44.02 4.83
CA ASP A 44 21.48 43.23 5.12
C ASP A 44 22.35 43.83 6.25
N ASN A 45 23.16 43.00 6.95
CA ASN A 45 24.55 42.70 6.52
C ASN A 45 25.40 41.92 7.57
N SER A 46 26.37 41.17 7.04
CA SER A 46 27.72 40.93 7.58
C SER A 46 28.00 39.92 8.72
N LYS A 47 29.09 39.17 8.49
CA LYS A 47 29.80 38.25 9.39
C LYS A 47 30.66 39.02 10.41
N SER A 48 30.94 38.46 11.60
CA SER A 48 32.30 38.14 12.09
C SER A 48 32.37 37.77 13.59
N SER A 49 33.42 37.02 13.96
CA SER A 49 34.11 36.93 15.29
C SER A 49 33.25 36.88 16.58
N SER A 50 33.13 35.75 17.29
CA SER A 50 34.15 35.00 18.07
C SER A 50 34.41 35.50 19.51
N THR A 51 34.43 34.52 20.43
CA THR A 51 35.20 34.41 21.69
C THR A 51 34.77 35.05 23.02
N TRP A 52 34.73 34.16 24.03
CA TRP A 52 35.16 34.30 25.44
C TRP A 52 34.21 34.87 26.54
N GLN A 53 33.66 33.93 27.35
CA GLN A 53 34.04 33.66 28.76
C GLN A 53 32.94 33.71 29.86
N ASP A 54 32.70 32.53 30.45
CA ASP A 54 32.27 32.19 31.82
C ASP A 54 31.36 33.11 32.68
N SER A 55 30.27 32.56 33.24
CA SER A 55 30.33 32.03 34.63
C SER A 55 29.04 31.38 35.20
N LYS A 56 29.26 30.23 35.88
CA LYS A 56 28.63 29.76 37.14
C LYS A 56 27.12 29.47 37.26
N SER A 57 26.84 28.16 37.16
CA SER A 57 26.20 27.30 38.19
C SER A 57 24.78 27.58 38.74
N SER A 58 23.90 26.59 38.52
CA SER A 58 23.22 25.89 39.63
C SER A 58 22.64 24.53 39.19
N THR A 59 23.13 23.44 39.78
CA THR A 59 22.40 22.16 39.89
C THR A 59 21.62 22.16 41.21
N PRO A 60 20.52 21.39 41.32
CA PRO A 60 20.69 20.10 42.01
C PRO A 60 19.79 18.94 41.51
N THR A 61 20.41 17.75 41.46
CA THR A 61 19.88 16.42 41.84
C THR A 61 18.48 15.97 41.38
N SER A 62 18.43 14.90 40.58
CA SER A 62 17.37 13.90 40.64
C SER A 62 17.78 12.75 41.57
N SER A 63 16.94 12.43 42.54
CA SER A 63 17.14 11.32 43.49
C SER A 63 16.46 10.05 42.99
N ALA A 64 17.20 8.94 42.98
CA ALA A 64 16.63 7.62 42.71
C ALA A 64 15.64 7.21 43.82
N VAL A 65 14.53 6.59 43.43
CA VAL A 65 13.61 5.90 44.34
C VAL A 65 13.46 4.47 43.86
N ALA A 66 13.95 3.53 44.68
CA ALA A 66 13.67 2.11 44.50
C ALA A 66 12.28 1.79 45.06
N ALA A 67 11.51 0.98 44.34
CA ALA A 67 10.25 0.42 44.82
C ALA A 67 10.25 -1.10 44.58
N SER A 68 10.77 -1.83 45.56
CA SER A 68 10.60 -3.28 45.66
C SER A 68 9.25 -3.60 46.30
N SER A 69 8.43 -4.40 45.65
CA SER A 69 7.36 -5.16 46.32
C SER A 69 7.18 -6.51 45.63
N VAL A 70 7.80 -7.54 46.21
CA VAL A 70 7.56 -8.94 45.88
C VAL A 70 6.30 -9.38 46.60
N TYR A 71 5.29 -9.86 45.85
CA TYR A 71 4.21 -10.66 46.41
C TYR A 71 4.38 -12.11 45.96
N SER A 72 4.72 -12.97 46.90
CA SER A 72 4.64 -14.43 46.75
C SER A 72 3.19 -14.88 46.88
N ILE A 73 2.70 -15.69 45.93
CA ILE A 73 1.47 -16.47 46.08
C ILE A 73 1.79 -17.95 45.87
N ASP A 74 1.08 -18.77 46.63
CA ASP A 74 1.47 -20.10 47.07
C ASP A 74 1.31 -21.19 45.99
N SER A 75 2.17 -22.21 46.04
CA SER A 75 2.12 -23.37 45.13
C SER A 75 1.18 -24.45 45.66
N GLY A 76 -0.12 -24.29 45.43
CA GLY A 76 -1.16 -25.24 45.83
C GLY A 76 -1.45 -26.30 44.76
N SER A 77 -0.83 -27.48 44.84
CA SER A 77 -1.19 -28.62 43.99
C SER A 77 -2.54 -29.23 44.40
N SER A 78 -3.45 -29.42 43.44
CA SER A 78 -4.60 -30.32 43.63
C SER A 78 -4.89 -31.12 42.36
N THR A 79 -4.73 -32.44 42.48
CA THR A 79 -5.01 -33.42 41.43
C THR A 79 -6.48 -33.82 41.45
N TRP A 80 -7.17 -33.72 40.33
CA TRP A 80 -8.47 -34.36 40.13
C TRP A 80 -8.50 -35.16 38.82
N GLN A 81 -8.76 -36.46 38.95
CA GLN A 81 -9.06 -37.36 37.83
C GLN A 81 -10.57 -37.51 37.69
N SER A 82 -11.09 -37.43 36.47
CA SER A 82 -12.21 -38.26 36.00
C SER A 82 -12.35 -38.14 34.47
N THR A 83 -11.89 -39.17 33.74
CA THR A 83 -12.73 -40.14 32.99
C THR A 83 -13.43 -39.59 31.75
N SER A 84 -13.06 -40.16 30.61
CA SER A 84 -13.69 -40.01 29.30
C SER A 84 -15.06 -40.68 29.21
N ALA A 85 -15.94 -40.12 28.39
CA ALA A 85 -17.11 -40.80 27.85
C ALA A 85 -17.36 -40.31 26.42
N SER A 86 -16.98 -41.13 25.43
CA SER A 86 -17.37 -40.94 24.04
C SER A 86 -18.75 -41.53 23.78
N SER A 87 -19.60 -40.81 23.06
CA SER A 87 -20.82 -41.36 22.49
C SER A 87 -20.85 -41.09 20.98
N TRP A 88 -21.02 -42.17 20.22
CA TRP A 88 -21.23 -42.12 18.77
C TRP A 88 -22.73 -42.25 18.51
N SER A 89 -23.30 -41.42 17.63
CA SER A 89 -24.64 -41.65 17.09
C SER A 89 -24.63 -41.50 15.57
N THR A 90 -24.69 -42.62 14.88
CA THR A 90 -24.86 -42.73 13.43
C THR A 90 -26.28 -42.31 13.03
N ALA A 91 -26.42 -41.54 11.95
CA ALA A 91 -27.68 -41.35 11.25
C ALA A 91 -27.47 -41.46 9.73
N VAL A 92 -28.45 -42.05 9.04
CA VAL A 92 -28.34 -42.48 7.64
C VAL A 92 -28.98 -41.47 6.69
N THR A 93 -28.40 -41.41 5.49
CA THR A 93 -28.79 -40.69 4.27
C THR A 93 -30.30 -40.65 3.97
N PHE A 94 -30.76 -39.54 3.38
CA PHE A 94 -31.64 -39.58 2.20
C PHE A 94 -31.44 -38.34 1.33
N ALA A 95 -31.43 -38.54 0.00
CA ALA A 95 -31.43 -37.48 -0.99
C ALA A 95 -32.75 -37.50 -1.76
N THR A 96 -33.37 -36.33 -1.95
CA THR A 96 -34.55 -36.17 -2.81
C THR A 96 -34.47 -34.85 -3.57
N THR A 97 -34.44 -34.94 -4.90
CA THR A 97 -34.57 -33.82 -5.82
C THR A 97 -36.04 -33.50 -6.10
N SER A 98 -36.44 -32.23 -6.02
CA SER A 98 -37.66 -31.75 -6.69
C SER A 98 -37.53 -30.30 -7.12
N SER A 99 -37.86 -30.03 -8.38
CA SER A 99 -37.85 -28.71 -9.02
C SER A 99 -39.24 -28.06 -9.01
N SER A 100 -39.32 -26.76 -8.71
CA SER A 100 -40.47 -25.93 -9.07
C SER A 100 -40.07 -24.45 -9.22
N ILE A 101 -40.66 -23.77 -10.21
CA ILE A 101 -40.42 -22.38 -10.56
C ILE A 101 -41.54 -21.52 -9.97
N GLU A 102 -41.20 -20.41 -9.29
CA GLU A 102 -42.10 -19.27 -9.07
C GLU A 102 -41.36 -17.93 -9.25
N SER A 103 -42.13 -16.87 -9.50
CA SER A 103 -41.70 -15.57 -10.05
C SER A 103 -41.74 -14.45 -8.97
N PRO A 104 -41.30 -13.21 -9.24
CA PRO A 104 -40.44 -12.49 -8.30
C PRO A 104 -41.16 -11.72 -7.19
N SER A 105 -40.55 -11.70 -6.01
CA SER A 105 -40.86 -10.77 -4.92
C SER A 105 -39.58 -10.12 -4.39
N THR A 106 -39.46 -8.80 -4.57
CA THR A 106 -38.64 -7.85 -3.78
C THR A 106 -37.33 -8.38 -3.17
N CYS A 107 -36.20 -8.19 -3.87
CA CYS A 107 -34.88 -8.40 -3.27
C CYS A 107 -34.62 -7.41 -2.13
N THR A 108 -34.72 -7.89 -0.90
CA THR A 108 -34.07 -7.28 0.26
C THR A 108 -32.85 -8.13 0.58
N THR A 109 -31.73 -7.86 -0.09
CA THR A 109 -30.51 -8.67 0.05
C THR A 109 -29.87 -8.41 1.41
N VAL A 110 -30.11 -9.30 2.36
CA VAL A 110 -29.29 -9.37 3.59
C VAL A 110 -27.92 -9.86 3.16
N VAL A 111 -26.94 -8.96 3.11
CA VAL A 111 -25.53 -9.32 2.94
C VAL A 111 -25.08 -10.02 4.22
N SER A 112 -25.02 -11.35 4.18
CA SER A 112 -24.46 -12.14 5.27
C SER A 112 -22.99 -11.79 5.44
N SER A 113 -22.56 -11.61 6.69
CA SER A 113 -21.19 -11.28 7.05
C SER A 113 -20.19 -12.25 6.42
N ALA A 114 -19.35 -11.72 5.51
CA ALA A 114 -18.15 -12.40 5.05
C ALA A 114 -17.12 -12.41 6.18
N SER A 115 -17.29 -13.33 7.14
CA SER A 115 -16.14 -13.93 7.79
C SER A 115 -15.24 -14.50 6.69
N TYR A 116 -13.92 -14.32 6.77
CA TYR A 116 -12.96 -14.94 5.86
C TYR A 116 -12.96 -16.47 6.05
N VAL A 117 -13.99 -17.14 5.52
CA VAL A 117 -14.04 -18.59 5.38
C VAL A 117 -13.29 -18.93 4.10
N SER A 118 -12.18 -19.67 4.23
CA SER A 118 -11.46 -20.20 3.08
C SER A 118 -12.36 -21.15 2.28
N ALA A 119 -12.85 -20.71 1.12
CA ALA A 119 -13.76 -21.48 0.29
C ALA A 119 -13.56 -21.18 -1.21
N ASN A 120 -13.20 -22.21 -1.99
CA ASN A 120 -12.96 -22.21 -3.45
C ASN A 120 -11.63 -21.67 -4.01
N SER A 121 -10.56 -21.65 -3.22
CA SER A 121 -9.24 -21.99 -3.77
C SER A 121 -8.98 -23.50 -3.60
N SER A 122 -8.42 -24.16 -4.62
CA SER A 122 -7.94 -25.53 -4.51
C SER A 122 -6.63 -25.56 -3.72
N VAL A 123 -6.72 -25.36 -2.41
CA VAL A 123 -5.54 -25.38 -1.54
C VAL A 123 -5.16 -26.81 -1.24
N THR A 124 -3.97 -27.23 -1.70
CA THR A 124 -3.39 -28.52 -1.32
C THR A 124 -2.16 -28.31 -0.44
N ARG A 125 -2.23 -28.79 0.81
CA ARG A 125 -1.10 -28.81 1.75
C ARG A 125 -0.47 -30.20 1.75
N GLN A 126 0.73 -30.32 1.19
CA GLN A 126 1.50 -31.57 1.19
C GLN A 126 2.65 -31.49 2.21
N SER A 127 2.65 -32.41 3.18
CA SER A 127 3.69 -32.43 4.21
C SER A 127 5.03 -32.96 3.73
N ALA A 128 6.11 -32.26 4.10
CA ALA A 128 7.49 -32.61 3.81
C ALA A 128 8.03 -33.74 4.73
N TYR A 129 7.37 -34.91 4.73
CA TYR A 129 7.83 -36.09 5.47
C TYR A 129 7.80 -37.37 4.63
N PRO A 130 8.94 -37.85 4.13
CA PRO A 130 9.11 -39.28 3.85
C PRO A 130 9.22 -40.02 5.19
N SER A 131 8.44 -41.09 5.37
CA SER A 131 8.50 -41.92 6.57
C SER A 131 9.88 -42.57 6.73
N LYS A 132 10.60 -42.23 7.80
CA LYS A 132 11.83 -42.93 8.19
C LYS A 132 11.88 -43.25 9.68
N THR A 133 11.78 -44.54 9.95
CA THR A 133 12.41 -45.18 11.11
C THR A 133 13.93 -45.01 11.06
N GLY A 134 14.58 -44.72 12.19
CA GLY A 134 16.03 -44.85 12.33
C GLY A 134 16.73 -43.60 12.88
N THR A 135 17.30 -43.74 14.07
CA THR A 135 18.10 -42.72 14.77
C THR A 135 19.48 -42.50 14.17
N ALA A 136 19.90 -41.23 13.99
CA ALA A 136 21.29 -40.80 14.10
C ALA A 136 21.36 -39.30 14.43
N LEU A 137 22.22 -38.93 15.39
CA LEU A 137 22.49 -37.54 15.78
C LEU A 137 23.72 -37.01 15.03
N THR A 138 23.55 -36.00 14.18
CA THR A 138 24.61 -35.06 13.79
C THR A 138 24.04 -33.67 13.60
N SER A 139 24.63 -32.67 14.27
CA SER A 139 24.20 -31.27 14.18
C SER A 139 24.65 -30.64 12.86
N HIS A 140 23.75 -30.60 11.88
CA HIS A 140 23.78 -29.62 10.79
C HIS A 140 22.62 -28.64 11.01
N ALA A 141 22.76 -27.40 10.51
CA ALA A 141 21.67 -26.44 10.55
C ALA A 141 20.46 -27.02 9.80
N SER A 142 19.42 -27.39 10.55
CA SER A 142 18.21 -27.98 9.99
C SER A 142 17.40 -26.88 9.33
N SER A 143 17.45 -26.77 8.01
CA SER A 143 16.38 -26.08 7.29
C SER A 143 15.09 -26.85 7.54
N THR A 144 14.24 -26.33 8.41
CA THR A 144 12.88 -26.83 8.60
C THR A 144 12.06 -26.45 7.37
N THR A 145 12.21 -27.24 6.30
CA THR A 145 11.33 -27.16 5.14
C THR A 145 9.90 -27.42 5.62
N GLY A 146 9.05 -26.40 5.54
CA GLY A 146 7.64 -26.52 5.85
C GLY A 146 6.91 -27.37 4.81
N ASN A 147 5.60 -27.34 4.89
CA ASN A 147 4.74 -28.02 3.92
C ASN A 147 4.82 -27.28 2.58
N THR A 148 4.58 -27.98 1.47
CA THR A 148 4.24 -27.28 0.22
C THR A 148 2.75 -26.94 0.28
N VAL A 149 2.41 -25.65 0.13
CA VAL A 149 1.04 -25.15 0.05
C VAL A 149 0.83 -24.63 -1.37
N THR A 150 0.02 -25.35 -2.15
CA THR A 150 -0.27 -25.00 -3.54
C THR A 150 -1.64 -24.36 -3.64
N TYR A 151 -1.74 -23.28 -4.41
CA TYR A 151 -2.96 -22.60 -4.81
C TYR A 151 -3.08 -22.61 -6.34
N ASP A 152 -4.25 -22.98 -6.88
CA ASP A 152 -4.55 -22.80 -8.31
C ASP A 152 -5.59 -21.68 -8.49
N TRP A 153 -5.23 -20.65 -9.25
CA TRP A 153 -5.97 -19.39 -9.37
C TRP A 153 -6.30 -19.08 -10.84
N ASN A 154 -7.59 -19.13 -11.18
CA ASN A 154 -8.17 -18.52 -12.38
C ASN A 154 -8.49 -17.05 -12.06
N ILE A 155 -7.73 -16.12 -12.64
CA ILE A 155 -8.00 -14.67 -12.50
C ILE A 155 -9.06 -14.29 -13.54
N GLU A 156 -10.23 -13.83 -13.09
CA GLU A 156 -11.38 -13.61 -13.98
C GLU A 156 -12.26 -12.45 -13.53
N TRP A 157 -13.13 -11.98 -14.42
CA TRP A 157 -14.10 -10.91 -14.11
C TRP A 157 -15.29 -11.44 -13.31
N VAL A 158 -15.61 -10.76 -12.22
CA VAL A 158 -16.86 -10.94 -11.47
C VAL A 158 -17.58 -9.59 -11.33
N ILE A 159 -18.84 -9.60 -10.90
CA ILE A 159 -19.60 -8.36 -10.63
C ILE A 159 -19.71 -8.18 -9.12
N ALA A 160 -19.27 -7.03 -8.61
CA ALA A 160 -19.40 -6.67 -7.20
C ALA A 160 -19.95 -5.24 -7.04
N ALA A 161 -20.48 -4.94 -5.85
CA ALA A 161 -21.09 -3.66 -5.50
C ALA A 161 -20.78 -3.25 -4.05
N PRO A 162 -19.49 -3.08 -3.67
CA PRO A 162 -19.10 -2.91 -2.27
C PRO A 162 -19.57 -1.60 -1.62
N ASP A 163 -19.78 -0.56 -2.44
CA ASP A 163 -20.37 0.73 -2.08
C ASP A 163 -21.86 0.84 -2.46
N GLY A 164 -22.43 -0.22 -3.04
CA GLY A 164 -23.80 -0.26 -3.57
C GLY A 164 -23.90 -0.03 -5.09
N ILE A 165 -22.81 0.28 -5.80
CA ILE A 165 -22.81 0.45 -7.25
C ILE A 165 -22.15 -0.76 -7.91
N ALA A 166 -22.90 -1.48 -8.75
CA ALA A 166 -22.41 -2.70 -9.38
C ALA A 166 -21.45 -2.40 -10.54
N ARG A 167 -20.22 -2.91 -10.46
CA ARG A 167 -19.19 -2.82 -11.52
C ARG A 167 -18.47 -4.15 -11.75
N PRO A 168 -17.83 -4.35 -12.92
CA PRO A 168 -16.87 -5.43 -13.12
C PRO A 168 -15.66 -5.22 -12.20
N VAL A 169 -15.32 -6.26 -11.45
CA VAL A 169 -14.13 -6.31 -10.61
C VAL A 169 -13.36 -7.59 -10.94
N ILE A 170 -12.05 -7.57 -10.72
CA ILE A 170 -11.20 -8.73 -10.94
C ILE A 170 -11.22 -9.59 -9.69
N GLY A 171 -11.63 -10.84 -9.87
CA GLY A 171 -11.70 -11.87 -8.85
C GLY A 171 -10.76 -13.04 -9.13
N VAL A 172 -10.78 -14.01 -8.22
CA VAL A 172 -10.06 -15.30 -8.36
C VAL A 172 -11.06 -16.43 -8.14
N ASN A 173 -11.08 -17.42 -9.03
CA ASN A 173 -11.95 -18.60 -8.97
C ASN A 173 -13.45 -18.24 -8.79
N GLY A 174 -13.91 -17.25 -9.55
CA GLY A 174 -15.29 -16.76 -9.53
C GLY A 174 -15.68 -15.97 -8.28
N GLN A 175 -14.71 -15.51 -7.47
CA GLN A 175 -14.94 -14.81 -6.22
C GLN A 175 -14.22 -13.47 -6.12
N TRP A 176 -14.91 -12.51 -5.51
CA TRP A 176 -14.34 -11.29 -4.95
C TRP A 176 -15.04 -10.98 -3.62
N PRO A 177 -14.35 -10.54 -2.55
CA PRO A 177 -12.90 -10.26 -2.47
C PRO A 177 -12.02 -11.49 -2.74
N CYS A 178 -10.81 -11.28 -3.24
CA CYS A 178 -9.92 -12.38 -3.60
C CYS A 178 -9.43 -13.14 -2.34
N PRO A 179 -9.07 -14.43 -2.47
CA PRO A 179 -8.74 -15.28 -1.33
C PRO A 179 -7.45 -14.82 -0.62
N SER A 180 -7.39 -15.02 0.69
CA SER A 180 -6.16 -14.88 1.44
C SER A 180 -5.19 -16.03 1.15
N ILE A 181 -3.90 -15.73 1.12
CA ILE A 181 -2.84 -16.70 1.36
C ILE A 181 -2.68 -16.81 2.88
N ASP A 182 -2.67 -18.04 3.40
CA ASP A 182 -2.52 -18.34 4.82
C ASP A 182 -1.60 -19.56 4.96
N VAL A 183 -0.37 -19.30 5.39
CA VAL A 183 0.73 -20.28 5.43
C VAL A 183 1.51 -20.15 6.74
N MET A 184 2.25 -21.18 7.12
CA MET A 184 3.17 -21.12 8.26
C MET A 184 4.54 -20.64 7.79
N GLN A 185 5.29 -19.97 8.66
CA GLN A 185 6.69 -19.67 8.38
C GLN A 185 7.47 -20.96 8.02
N GLY A 186 8.27 -20.89 6.95
CA GLY A 186 9.01 -22.02 6.38
C GLY A 186 8.23 -22.88 5.38
N ASP A 187 6.90 -22.72 5.24
CA ASP A 187 6.15 -23.39 4.16
C ASP A 187 6.66 -22.90 2.78
N ARG A 188 6.67 -23.82 1.80
CA ARG A 188 6.91 -23.53 0.38
C ARG A 188 5.58 -23.16 -0.26
N VAL A 189 5.46 -21.92 -0.72
CA VAL A 189 4.26 -21.41 -1.38
C VAL A 189 4.39 -21.64 -2.88
N VAL A 190 3.36 -22.21 -3.50
CA VAL A 190 3.27 -22.42 -4.95
C VAL A 190 1.93 -21.85 -5.41
N ILE A 191 1.95 -20.94 -6.37
CA ILE A 191 0.72 -20.36 -6.93
C ILE A 191 0.73 -20.53 -8.45
N ASN A 192 -0.14 -21.43 -8.93
CA ASN A 192 -0.37 -21.65 -10.35
C ASN A 192 -1.46 -20.68 -10.82
N VAL A 193 -1.04 -19.61 -11.50
CA VAL A 193 -1.94 -18.60 -12.05
C VAL A 193 -2.35 -18.98 -13.47
N TYR A 194 -3.61 -18.77 -13.81
CA TYR A 194 -4.12 -18.71 -15.17
C TYR A 194 -4.87 -17.39 -15.38
N ASN A 195 -4.53 -16.66 -16.43
CA ASN A 195 -5.20 -15.40 -16.75
C ASN A 195 -6.47 -15.65 -17.60
N GLY A 196 -7.63 -15.68 -16.94
CA GLY A 196 -8.95 -15.81 -17.54
C GLY A 196 -9.64 -14.49 -17.94
N LEU A 197 -8.98 -13.33 -17.78
CA LEU A 197 -9.62 -12.01 -17.99
C LEU A 197 -10.08 -11.75 -19.43
N GLY A 198 -9.43 -12.38 -20.41
CA GLY A 198 -9.77 -12.28 -21.84
C GLY A 198 -9.40 -10.96 -22.52
N ASN A 199 -9.35 -9.84 -21.78
CA ASN A 199 -9.09 -8.49 -22.29
C ASN A 199 -7.98 -7.71 -21.55
N GLN A 200 -7.34 -8.29 -20.54
CA GLN A 200 -6.24 -7.67 -19.79
C GLN A 200 -5.10 -8.66 -19.51
N SER A 201 -3.86 -8.20 -19.55
CA SER A 201 -2.70 -8.90 -18.98
C SER A 201 -2.73 -8.84 -17.45
N THR A 202 -1.89 -9.62 -16.76
CA THR A 202 -1.78 -9.60 -15.29
C THR A 202 -0.37 -10.02 -14.85
N ALA A 203 0.02 -9.68 -13.62
CA ALA A 203 1.18 -10.22 -12.90
C ALA A 203 0.94 -10.01 -11.40
N LEU A 204 1.38 -10.91 -10.53
CA LEU A 204 1.09 -10.85 -9.09
C LEU A 204 2.35 -10.65 -8.25
N HIS A 205 2.33 -9.64 -7.37
CA HIS A 205 3.39 -9.33 -6.41
C HIS A 205 2.99 -9.70 -4.99
N TRP A 206 4.02 -10.01 -4.18
CA TRP A 206 3.91 -10.54 -2.82
C TRP A 206 4.45 -9.48 -1.85
N HIS A 207 3.63 -8.46 -1.58
CA HIS A 207 4.06 -7.20 -0.99
C HIS A 207 4.74 -7.37 0.37
N GLY A 208 6.00 -6.95 0.43
CA GLY A 208 6.88 -7.04 1.61
C GLY A 208 7.62 -8.38 1.76
N ILE A 209 7.36 -9.40 0.93
CA ILE A 209 8.12 -10.66 0.92
C ILE A 209 9.51 -10.43 0.31
N HIS A 210 10.57 -10.85 1.02
CA HIS A 210 11.95 -10.57 0.59
C HIS A 210 12.37 -11.24 -0.73
N GLN A 211 11.73 -12.33 -1.15
CA GLN A 211 12.08 -13.08 -2.37
C GLN A 211 13.57 -13.50 -2.43
N ARG A 212 14.15 -13.89 -1.28
CA ARG A 212 15.58 -14.22 -1.15
C ARG A 212 15.96 -15.41 -2.03
N GLY A 213 16.75 -15.14 -3.07
CA GLY A 213 17.13 -16.11 -4.09
C GLY A 213 16.03 -16.43 -5.12
N THR A 214 14.87 -15.76 -5.04
CA THR A 214 13.70 -15.94 -5.91
C THR A 214 13.24 -14.61 -6.53
N ASN A 215 14.14 -13.66 -6.80
CA ASN A 215 13.81 -12.34 -7.35
C ASN A 215 12.95 -12.40 -8.64
N HIS A 216 13.08 -13.43 -9.46
CA HIS A 216 12.20 -13.65 -10.63
C HIS A 216 10.71 -13.82 -10.24
N MET A 217 10.42 -14.36 -9.04
CA MET A 217 9.07 -14.59 -8.51
C MET A 217 8.47 -13.36 -7.83
N ASP A 218 9.16 -12.22 -7.81
CA ASP A 218 8.70 -10.95 -7.22
C ASP A 218 7.45 -10.39 -7.91
N GLY A 219 7.29 -10.57 -9.22
CA GLY A 219 6.02 -10.28 -9.91
C GLY A 219 5.85 -8.90 -10.52
N ALA A 220 6.82 -7.99 -10.38
CA ALA A 220 6.77 -6.67 -10.99
C ALA A 220 6.96 -6.73 -12.53
N THR A 221 5.90 -6.41 -13.28
CA THR A 221 5.91 -6.30 -14.75
C THR A 221 7.01 -5.37 -15.24
N GLY A 222 7.77 -5.81 -16.25
CA GLY A 222 8.89 -5.06 -16.85
C GLY A 222 10.13 -4.95 -15.95
N THR A 223 10.08 -5.47 -14.73
CA THR A 223 11.21 -5.45 -13.78
C THR A 223 11.73 -6.87 -13.60
N THR A 224 10.92 -7.75 -13.03
CA THR A 224 11.28 -9.15 -12.72
C THR A 224 10.59 -10.17 -13.63
N GLN A 225 9.55 -9.77 -14.36
CA GLN A 225 8.93 -10.60 -15.41
C GLN A 225 8.23 -9.80 -16.54
N CYS A 226 7.86 -10.50 -17.61
CA CYS A 226 6.87 -10.01 -18.58
C CYS A 226 5.43 -10.22 -18.07
N PRO A 227 4.44 -9.46 -18.55
CA PRO A 227 3.03 -9.67 -18.22
C PRO A 227 2.50 -11.03 -18.68
N ILE A 228 1.63 -11.63 -17.88
CA ILE A 228 0.88 -12.84 -18.21
C ILE A 228 -0.30 -12.44 -19.10
N ALA A 229 -0.21 -12.71 -20.39
CA ALA A 229 -1.29 -12.44 -21.35
C ALA A 229 -2.54 -13.32 -21.07
N PRO A 230 -3.76 -12.90 -21.50
CA PRO A 230 -4.95 -13.74 -21.47
C PRO A 230 -4.74 -15.13 -22.06
N GLY A 231 -5.25 -16.15 -21.36
CA GLY A 231 -5.12 -17.55 -21.74
C GLY A 231 -3.74 -18.18 -21.44
N GLN A 232 -2.79 -17.43 -20.86
CA GLN A 232 -1.53 -17.98 -20.38
C GLN A 232 -1.60 -18.42 -18.91
N SER A 233 -0.71 -19.35 -18.55
CA SER A 233 -0.44 -19.75 -17.17
C SER A 233 0.99 -19.38 -16.76
N PHE A 234 1.17 -19.15 -15.47
CA PHE A 234 2.44 -18.77 -14.85
C PHE A 234 2.50 -19.35 -13.44
N ARG A 235 3.65 -19.87 -13.01
CA ARG A 235 3.84 -20.43 -11.67
C ARG A 235 4.76 -19.54 -10.84
N TYR A 236 4.21 -19.00 -9.77
CA TYR A 236 5.02 -18.37 -8.73
C TYR A 236 5.41 -19.39 -7.66
N GLU A 237 6.65 -19.35 -7.19
CA GLU A 237 7.13 -20.26 -6.14
C GLU A 237 8.21 -19.63 -5.24
N TRP A 238 7.98 -19.60 -3.93
CA TRP A 238 8.93 -19.07 -2.96
C TRP A 238 8.78 -19.76 -1.59
N ILE A 239 9.70 -19.47 -0.67
CA ILE A 239 9.60 -19.89 0.73
C ILE A 239 9.04 -18.71 1.55
N ALA A 240 8.09 -18.98 2.44
CA ALA A 240 7.61 -18.00 3.41
C ALA A 240 8.63 -17.87 4.56
N ASP A 241 9.76 -17.22 4.31
CA ASP A 241 10.92 -17.15 5.21
C ASP A 241 10.70 -16.27 6.46
N GLN A 242 9.78 -15.32 6.39
CA GLN A 242 9.42 -14.38 7.46
C GLN A 242 7.94 -14.49 7.85
N ALA A 243 7.66 -14.43 9.16
CA ALA A 243 6.30 -14.37 9.69
C ALA A 243 5.79 -12.92 9.82
N GLY A 244 4.48 -12.71 9.64
CA GLY A 244 3.87 -11.39 9.76
C GLY A 244 2.65 -11.17 8.86
N THR A 245 2.21 -9.91 8.79
CA THR A 245 1.11 -9.45 7.94
C THR A 245 1.62 -8.83 6.66
N TYR A 246 1.30 -9.49 5.56
CA TYR A 246 1.57 -9.05 4.20
C TYR A 246 0.27 -9.04 3.41
N TRP A 247 0.38 -8.72 2.13
CA TRP A 247 -0.71 -8.83 1.18
C TRP A 247 -0.13 -9.16 -0.19
N TRP A 248 -0.98 -9.63 -1.09
CA TRP A 248 -0.62 -9.84 -2.48
C TRP A 248 -1.52 -8.97 -3.35
N HIS A 249 -1.00 -8.47 -4.45
CA HIS A 249 -1.76 -7.64 -5.39
C HIS A 249 -1.26 -7.80 -6.81
N SER A 250 -2.07 -7.40 -7.79
CA SER A 250 -1.55 -7.23 -9.15
C SER A 250 -0.49 -6.14 -9.17
N HIS A 251 0.64 -6.40 -9.83
CA HIS A 251 1.69 -5.43 -10.09
C HIS A 251 1.84 -5.19 -11.60
N ASN A 252 0.70 -5.11 -12.28
CA ASN A 252 0.61 -4.95 -13.72
C ASN A 252 -0.35 -3.81 -14.09
N MET A 253 0.22 -2.64 -14.41
CA MET A 253 -0.43 -1.61 -15.21
C MET A 253 -1.76 -1.09 -14.62
N GLY A 254 -1.75 -0.74 -13.33
CA GLY A 254 -2.90 -0.13 -12.66
C GLY A 254 -3.99 -1.09 -12.16
N GLN A 255 -3.74 -2.39 -12.12
CA GLN A 255 -4.82 -3.38 -12.11
C GLN A 255 -5.38 -3.72 -10.72
N TYR A 256 -4.62 -3.61 -9.63
CA TYR A 256 -5.13 -4.04 -8.32
C TYR A 256 -6.35 -3.25 -7.80
N PRO A 257 -6.51 -1.93 -8.04
CA PRO A 257 -7.71 -1.20 -7.60
C PRO A 257 -9.01 -1.68 -8.27
N ASP A 258 -8.92 -2.40 -9.39
CA ASP A 258 -10.06 -3.11 -9.98
C ASP A 258 -10.42 -4.42 -9.26
N GLY A 259 -9.71 -4.76 -8.17
CA GLY A 259 -10.10 -5.79 -7.21
C GLY A 259 -9.07 -6.91 -6.98
N LEU A 260 -8.02 -6.97 -7.80
CA LEU A 260 -7.03 -8.06 -7.79
C LEU A 260 -5.97 -7.88 -6.69
N TRP A 261 -6.38 -8.09 -5.44
CA TRP A 261 -5.52 -8.15 -4.27
C TRP A 261 -6.16 -8.99 -3.15
N GLY A 262 -5.35 -9.51 -2.23
CA GLY A 262 -5.83 -10.24 -1.06
C GLY A 262 -4.81 -10.27 0.10
N PRO A 263 -5.24 -10.62 1.32
CA PRO A 263 -4.33 -10.77 2.46
C PRO A 263 -3.29 -11.89 2.23
N LEU A 264 -2.07 -11.72 2.75
CA LEU A 264 -1.03 -12.74 2.77
C LEU A 264 -0.51 -12.85 4.20
N ILE A 265 -0.99 -13.86 4.93
CA ILE A 265 -0.63 -14.07 6.33
C ILE A 265 0.40 -15.19 6.39
N VAL A 266 1.61 -14.88 6.91
CA VAL A 266 2.58 -15.90 7.28
C VAL A 266 2.57 -16.03 8.79
N ARG A 267 2.03 -17.15 9.27
CA ARG A 267 1.86 -17.44 10.70
C ARG A 267 3.19 -17.82 11.33
N ASP A 268 3.55 -17.10 12.39
CA ASP A 268 4.58 -17.54 13.33
C ASP A 268 4.03 -18.72 14.16
N PRO A 269 4.71 -19.88 14.22
CA PRO A 269 4.34 -20.95 15.15
C PRO A 269 4.59 -20.62 16.63
N ASN A 270 5.40 -19.61 16.95
CA ASN A 270 5.76 -19.19 18.31
C ASN A 270 5.79 -17.64 18.45
N PRO A 271 4.66 -16.95 18.20
CA PRO A 271 4.63 -15.49 18.25
C PRO A 271 5.06 -14.96 19.63
N PRO A 272 5.71 -13.78 19.71
CA PRO A 272 6.25 -13.24 20.97
C PRO A 272 5.18 -12.65 21.90
N PHE A 273 3.90 -12.95 21.65
CA PHE A 273 2.74 -12.45 22.38
C PHE A 273 1.56 -13.42 22.25
N GLU A 274 0.69 -13.44 23.26
CA GLU A 274 -0.46 -14.35 23.34
C GLU A 274 -1.73 -13.71 22.76
N TYR A 275 -2.50 -14.49 22.00
CA TYR A 275 -3.85 -14.16 21.53
C TYR A 275 -4.70 -15.43 21.41
N ASP A 276 -6.02 -15.27 21.51
CA ASP A 276 -6.99 -16.37 21.46
C ASP A 276 -7.51 -16.61 20.02
N GLU A 277 -7.60 -15.55 19.22
CA GLU A 277 -8.24 -15.52 17.89
C GLU A 277 -7.58 -14.43 17.01
N GLU A 278 -7.84 -14.45 15.70
CA GLU A 278 -7.39 -13.40 14.76
C GLU A 278 -8.55 -12.70 14.04
N LEU A 279 -8.33 -11.46 13.61
CA LEU A 279 -9.20 -10.73 12.69
C LEU A 279 -8.35 -10.04 11.62
N ILE A 280 -8.73 -10.19 10.35
CA ILE A 280 -8.17 -9.42 9.24
C ILE A 280 -9.12 -8.26 8.94
N VAL A 281 -8.57 -7.05 8.89
CA VAL A 281 -9.30 -5.81 8.59
C VAL A 281 -8.55 -5.04 7.50
N THR A 282 -9.12 -4.99 6.30
CA THR A 282 -8.56 -4.26 5.16
C THR A 282 -9.22 -2.90 5.03
N LEU A 283 -8.42 -1.83 4.94
CA LEU A 283 -8.88 -0.45 4.77
C LEU A 283 -8.47 0.01 3.37
N SER A 284 -9.43 0.19 2.46
CA SER A 284 -9.16 0.57 1.08
C SER A 284 -9.97 1.78 0.65
N ASP A 285 -9.50 2.49 -0.38
CA ASP A 285 -10.36 3.35 -1.17
C ASP A 285 -11.09 2.55 -2.27
N TRP A 286 -12.00 3.20 -2.99
CA TRP A 286 -12.79 2.57 -4.05
C TRP A 286 -13.09 3.53 -5.19
N TYR A 287 -12.98 3.02 -6.41
CA TYR A 287 -13.29 3.72 -7.65
C TYR A 287 -14.49 3.08 -8.33
N ASN A 288 -15.43 3.90 -8.80
CA ASN A 288 -16.56 3.39 -9.60
C ASN A 288 -16.17 3.07 -11.05
N ASP A 289 -15.25 3.85 -11.63
CA ASP A 289 -14.72 3.61 -12.97
C ASP A 289 -13.52 2.66 -12.95
N GLN A 290 -13.32 1.89 -14.03
CA GLN A 290 -12.22 0.91 -14.11
C GLN A 290 -10.89 1.58 -14.42
N MET A 291 -9.80 1.04 -13.87
CA MET A 291 -8.48 1.67 -13.94
C MET A 291 -7.94 1.93 -15.35
N PRO A 292 -8.18 1.09 -16.39
CA PRO A 292 -7.84 1.44 -17.77
C PRO A 292 -8.34 2.81 -18.25
N TYR A 293 -9.58 3.18 -17.89
CA TYR A 293 -10.18 4.46 -18.27
C TYR A 293 -9.58 5.62 -17.46
N LEU A 294 -9.40 5.40 -16.14
CA LEU A 294 -8.82 6.39 -15.24
C LEU A 294 -7.35 6.68 -15.59
N ILE A 295 -6.58 5.65 -15.94
CA ILE A 295 -5.20 5.76 -16.43
C ILE A 295 -5.16 6.47 -17.77
N HIS A 296 -6.00 6.09 -18.74
CA HIS A 296 -6.05 6.81 -20.01
C HIS A 296 -6.37 8.29 -19.81
N GLN A 297 -7.44 8.59 -19.07
CA GLN A 297 -7.83 9.97 -18.74
C GLN A 297 -6.67 10.74 -18.10
N TYR A 298 -6.02 10.16 -17.09
CA TYR A 298 -4.89 10.74 -16.36
C TYR A 298 -3.62 10.92 -17.19
N GLN A 299 -3.34 9.99 -18.09
CA GLN A 299 -2.09 9.91 -18.85
C GLN A 299 -2.17 10.53 -20.25
N SER A 300 -3.37 10.90 -20.70
CA SER A 300 -3.65 11.53 -21.99
C SER A 300 -3.31 13.03 -22.05
N ALA A 301 -3.31 13.59 -23.26
CA ALA A 301 -3.20 15.03 -23.47
C ALA A 301 -4.48 15.83 -23.09
N GLU A 302 -5.60 15.13 -22.85
CA GLU A 302 -6.92 15.73 -22.56
C GLU A 302 -7.28 15.69 -21.06
N GLY A 303 -6.38 15.17 -20.21
CA GLY A 303 -6.63 14.85 -18.80
C GLY A 303 -7.30 15.95 -17.98
N SER A 304 -8.31 15.54 -17.21
CA SER A 304 -9.36 16.44 -16.72
C SER A 304 -9.42 16.66 -15.21
N ALA A 305 -8.51 16.08 -14.44
CA ALA A 305 -8.45 16.31 -12.99
C ALA A 305 -7.76 17.65 -12.67
N GLU A 306 -8.21 18.34 -11.62
CA GLU A 306 -7.71 19.68 -11.28
C GLU A 306 -6.32 19.68 -10.60
N ASP A 307 -5.79 18.51 -10.25
CA ASP A 307 -4.39 18.27 -9.88
C ASP A 307 -3.71 17.16 -10.73
N GLY A 308 -4.49 16.25 -11.30
CA GLY A 308 -4.07 15.12 -12.14
C GLY A 308 -4.76 13.82 -11.73
N THR A 309 -4.79 13.50 -10.45
CA THR A 309 -5.18 12.17 -9.95
C THR A 309 -6.70 12.06 -9.77
N PRO A 310 -7.40 11.12 -10.43
CA PRO A 310 -8.81 10.83 -10.12
C PRO A 310 -9.05 10.51 -8.64
N ASP A 311 -10.08 11.12 -8.07
CA ASP A 311 -10.54 10.85 -6.70
C ASP A 311 -11.26 9.48 -6.61
N PRO A 312 -11.06 8.69 -5.53
CA PRO A 312 -11.78 7.44 -5.30
C PRO A 312 -13.27 7.70 -5.03
N SER A 313 -14.07 7.65 -6.09
CA SER A 313 -15.47 8.07 -6.10
C SER A 313 -16.43 7.21 -5.25
N GLY A 314 -16.01 6.00 -4.86
CA GLY A 314 -16.72 5.17 -3.87
C GLY A 314 -16.28 5.40 -2.42
N GLY A 315 -15.14 6.07 -2.21
CA GLY A 315 -14.56 6.37 -0.90
C GLY A 315 -14.04 5.15 -0.14
N ALA A 316 -13.94 5.28 1.19
CA ALA A 316 -13.42 4.23 2.08
C ALA A 316 -14.24 2.92 2.06
N LEU A 317 -13.58 1.78 2.19
CA LEU A 317 -14.17 0.45 2.40
C LEU A 317 -13.44 -0.27 3.55
N ILE A 318 -14.21 -0.91 4.43
CA ILE A 318 -13.69 -1.87 5.43
C ILE A 318 -14.02 -3.27 4.91
N ASN A 319 -13.04 -4.18 4.87
CA ASN A 319 -13.21 -5.56 4.36
C ASN A 319 -13.99 -5.60 3.04
N SER A 320 -13.60 -4.72 2.10
CA SER A 320 -14.19 -4.60 0.77
C SER A 320 -15.71 -4.34 0.77
N GLY A 321 -16.21 -3.56 1.73
CA GLY A 321 -17.59 -3.09 1.73
C GLY A 321 -17.87 -1.94 2.70
N LYS A 322 -19.13 -1.51 2.72
CA LYS A 322 -19.69 -0.58 3.71
C LYS A 322 -20.54 -1.35 4.73
N ASN A 323 -20.66 -0.84 5.96
CA ASN A 323 -21.58 -1.35 6.99
C ASN A 323 -21.32 -2.81 7.43
N ILE A 324 -20.04 -3.22 7.52
CA ILE A 324 -19.65 -4.60 7.81
C ILE A 324 -19.93 -5.01 9.27
N SER A 325 -20.39 -6.23 9.49
CA SER A 325 -20.58 -6.83 10.82
C SER A 325 -19.50 -7.88 11.10
N ILE A 326 -18.64 -7.61 12.09
CA ILE A 326 -17.55 -8.50 12.53
C ILE A 326 -17.95 -9.11 13.88
N HIS A 327 -18.33 -10.39 13.88
CA HIS A 327 -18.76 -11.07 15.10
C HIS A 327 -17.56 -11.40 16.00
N VAL A 328 -17.70 -11.11 17.29
CA VAL A 328 -16.63 -11.36 18.27
C VAL A 328 -17.13 -12.10 19.51
N LYS A 329 -16.25 -12.91 20.09
CA LYS A 329 -16.45 -13.56 21.39
C LYS A 329 -16.15 -12.55 22.50
N PRO A 330 -16.91 -12.52 23.62
CA PRO A 330 -16.55 -11.73 24.80
C PRO A 330 -15.27 -12.27 25.46
N SER A 331 -14.62 -11.46 26.29
CA SER A 331 -13.47 -11.88 27.11
C SER A 331 -12.34 -12.57 26.32
N THR A 332 -12.12 -12.17 25.07
CA THR A 332 -11.24 -12.83 24.07
C THR A 332 -10.22 -11.81 23.55
N THR A 333 -8.95 -12.18 23.50
CA THR A 333 -7.86 -11.36 22.97
C THR A 333 -7.68 -11.68 21.49
N TYR A 334 -8.03 -10.73 20.62
CA TYR A 334 -7.84 -10.84 19.18
C TYR A 334 -6.52 -10.21 18.75
N LEU A 335 -5.77 -10.88 17.89
CA LEU A 335 -4.77 -10.22 17.04
C LEU A 335 -5.48 -9.66 15.82
N VAL A 336 -5.64 -8.34 15.77
CA VAL A 336 -6.24 -7.62 14.66
C VAL A 336 -5.14 -7.20 13.69
N ARG A 337 -5.23 -7.64 12.44
CA ARG A 337 -4.28 -7.36 11.36
C ARG A 337 -4.89 -6.33 10.41
N ILE A 338 -4.39 -5.09 10.46
CA ILE A 338 -4.76 -4.00 9.54
C ILE A 338 -3.90 -4.11 8.28
N ILE A 339 -4.54 -4.04 7.11
CA ILE A 339 -3.87 -3.99 5.80
C ILE A 339 -4.45 -2.80 5.02
N CYS A 340 -3.60 -2.01 4.35
CA CYS A 340 -4.02 -0.88 3.53
C CYS A 340 -3.79 -1.13 2.02
N PRO A 341 -4.69 -1.86 1.33
CA PRO A 341 -4.65 -2.05 -0.12
C PRO A 341 -5.32 -0.89 -0.88
N ALA A 342 -5.28 0.33 -0.32
CA ALA A 342 -5.81 1.53 -0.95
C ALA A 342 -4.95 1.92 -2.17
N ALA A 343 -5.58 2.40 -3.23
CA ALA A 343 -4.90 2.80 -4.46
C ALA A 343 -4.26 4.21 -4.36
N PHE A 344 -4.78 5.05 -3.48
CA PHE A 344 -4.38 6.44 -3.35
C PHE A 344 -4.29 6.90 -1.89
N THR A 345 -5.31 6.65 -1.06
CA THR A 345 -5.41 7.32 0.26
C THR A 345 -4.83 6.51 1.40
N GLY A 346 -4.13 7.16 2.32
CA GLY A 346 -3.92 6.61 3.66
C GLY A 346 -5.24 6.51 4.43
N HIS A 347 -5.32 5.62 5.40
CA HIS A 347 -6.49 5.35 6.22
C HIS A 347 -6.17 5.48 7.72
N GLY A 348 -7.05 6.13 8.48
CA GLY A 348 -7.04 6.13 9.94
C GLY A 348 -8.26 5.40 10.50
N TRP A 349 -8.15 4.84 11.71
CA TRP A 349 -9.23 4.01 12.25
C TRP A 349 -9.44 4.15 13.77
N VAL A 350 -10.65 3.80 14.22
CA VAL A 350 -11.05 3.78 15.64
C VAL A 350 -11.92 2.56 15.93
N PHE A 351 -11.46 1.66 16.81
CA PHE A 351 -12.29 0.60 17.40
C PHE A 351 -12.92 1.14 18.70
N ASP A 352 -14.21 1.52 18.66
CA ASP A 352 -14.82 2.30 19.73
C ASP A 352 -14.75 1.58 21.10
N GLY A 353 -14.24 2.31 22.09
CA GLY A 353 -14.05 1.83 23.46
C GLY A 353 -13.10 0.64 23.62
N HIS A 354 -12.26 0.30 22.64
CA HIS A 354 -11.28 -0.79 22.74
C HIS A 354 -9.84 -0.26 22.71
N ASN A 355 -9.02 -0.75 23.64
CA ASN A 355 -7.58 -0.46 23.62
C ASN A 355 -6.90 -1.27 22.53
N GLN A 356 -5.91 -0.67 21.88
CA GLN A 356 -5.14 -1.27 20.79
C GLN A 356 -3.67 -1.31 21.20
N ILE A 357 -3.12 -2.51 21.39
CA ILE A 357 -1.71 -2.71 21.74
C ILE A 357 -0.99 -3.16 20.48
N THR A 358 -0.28 -2.25 19.81
CA THR A 358 0.45 -2.56 18.58
C THR A 358 1.62 -3.48 18.88
N VAL A 359 1.78 -4.52 18.06
CA VAL A 359 2.80 -5.58 18.20
C VAL A 359 3.53 -5.91 16.90
N GLU A 360 3.08 -5.37 15.76
CA GLU A 360 3.67 -5.63 14.43
C GLU A 360 3.43 -4.43 13.51
N VAL A 361 4.40 -4.05 12.68
CA VAL A 361 4.24 -3.15 11.53
C VAL A 361 4.99 -3.72 10.33
N ASP A 362 4.33 -3.79 9.16
CA ASP A 362 4.89 -4.31 7.90
C ASP A 362 5.69 -5.65 8.04
N GLY A 363 5.21 -6.56 8.90
CA GLY A 363 5.85 -7.84 9.20
C GLY A 363 7.02 -7.80 10.21
N VAL A 364 7.33 -6.63 10.78
CA VAL A 364 8.33 -6.48 11.85
C VAL A 364 7.63 -6.42 13.21
N TYR A 365 7.92 -7.38 14.09
CA TYR A 365 7.43 -7.32 15.47
C TYR A 365 8.00 -6.14 16.25
N THR A 366 7.15 -5.50 17.06
CA THR A 366 7.50 -4.32 17.85
C THR A 366 7.43 -4.62 19.35
N VAL A 367 8.12 -3.81 20.15
CA VAL A 367 7.89 -3.76 21.60
C VAL A 367 6.44 -3.28 21.82
N PRO A 368 5.58 -4.05 22.53
CA PRO A 368 4.15 -3.74 22.61
C PRO A 368 3.87 -2.32 23.12
N VAL A 369 3.10 -1.55 22.34
CA VAL A 369 2.77 -0.15 22.66
C VAL A 369 1.28 0.15 22.47
N VAL A 370 0.69 0.87 23.43
CA VAL A 370 -0.69 1.37 23.29
C VAL A 370 -0.65 2.62 22.40
N ALA A 371 -0.70 2.44 21.09
CA ALA A 371 -0.58 3.53 20.12
C ALA A 371 -1.68 4.60 20.29
N THR A 372 -2.86 4.22 20.81
CA THR A 372 -3.96 5.14 21.11
C THR A 372 -3.85 5.87 22.46
N ALA A 373 -2.75 5.69 23.20
CA ALA A 373 -2.53 6.35 24.48
C ALA A 373 -2.54 7.88 24.33
N GLY A 374 -3.11 8.58 25.31
CA GLY A 374 -3.26 10.04 25.25
C GLY A 374 -4.32 10.53 24.25
N GLY A 375 -5.12 9.65 23.66
CA GLY A 375 -6.17 10.01 22.71
C GLY A 375 -5.71 10.13 21.26
N LYS A 376 -4.52 9.62 20.93
CA LYS A 376 -4.02 9.55 19.56
C LYS A 376 -4.85 8.56 18.73
N ASN A 377 -5.00 8.88 17.44
CA ASN A 377 -5.45 7.96 16.41
C ASN A 377 -4.25 7.19 15.84
N VAL A 378 -4.53 6.16 15.05
CA VAL A 378 -3.53 5.41 14.29
C VAL A 378 -3.90 5.47 12.81
N ARG A 379 -2.90 5.46 11.92
CA ARG A 379 -3.08 5.46 10.48
C ARG A 379 -2.09 4.56 9.76
N VAL A 380 -2.46 4.11 8.56
CA VAL A 380 -1.64 3.35 7.61
C VAL A 380 -1.70 4.01 6.24
N ALA A 381 -0.54 4.13 5.58
CA ALA A 381 -0.46 4.55 4.18
C ALA A 381 -0.80 3.38 3.22
N PRO A 382 -1.08 3.63 1.94
CA PRO A 382 -1.10 2.58 0.91
C PRO A 382 0.15 1.69 1.01
N GLY A 383 -0.04 0.37 0.93
CA GLY A 383 1.01 -0.65 1.10
C GLY A 383 1.31 -1.03 2.55
N GLN A 384 1.01 -0.17 3.53
CA GLN A 384 1.34 -0.42 4.94
C GLN A 384 0.36 -1.37 5.64
N ARG A 385 0.87 -2.08 6.65
CA ARG A 385 0.18 -3.03 7.51
C ARG A 385 0.55 -2.79 8.97
N GLN A 386 -0.38 -3.06 9.87
CA GLN A 386 -0.13 -2.97 11.31
C GLN A 386 -0.98 -3.99 12.05
N SER A 387 -0.37 -4.73 12.97
CA SER A 387 -1.14 -5.63 13.85
C SER A 387 -1.13 -5.18 15.30
N PHE A 388 -2.29 -5.29 15.94
CA PHE A 388 -2.46 -4.96 17.35
C PHE A 388 -3.31 -6.01 18.09
N LEU A 389 -3.02 -6.20 19.37
CA LEU A 389 -3.85 -6.97 20.27
C LEU A 389 -5.02 -6.09 20.75
N MET A 390 -6.22 -6.65 20.66
CA MET A 390 -7.46 -6.07 21.13
C MET A 390 -8.20 -7.08 22.00
N ARG A 391 -8.37 -6.77 23.28
CA ARG A 391 -9.17 -7.61 24.17
C ARG A 391 -10.63 -7.16 24.20
N THR A 392 -11.54 -8.08 23.86
CA THR A 392 -12.98 -7.85 23.96
C THR A 392 -13.45 -7.85 25.41
N LYS A 393 -14.60 -7.21 25.62
CA LYS A 393 -15.20 -7.00 26.94
C LYS A 393 -16.03 -8.21 27.37
N ASP A 394 -16.30 -8.30 28.66
CA ASP A 394 -17.18 -9.33 29.23
C ASP A 394 -18.67 -9.01 29.00
N ASP A 395 -19.01 -7.73 28.87
CA ASP A 395 -20.37 -7.22 28.65
C ASP A 395 -20.81 -7.36 27.18
N THR A 396 -21.74 -8.28 26.93
CA THR A 396 -22.37 -8.53 25.62
C THR A 396 -23.70 -7.78 25.43
N SER A 397 -24.06 -6.82 26.30
CA SER A 397 -25.33 -6.09 26.18
C SER A 397 -25.41 -5.16 24.96
N LYS A 398 -24.28 -4.82 24.34
CA LYS A 398 -24.19 -3.86 23.22
C LYS A 398 -23.05 -4.19 22.26
N ASN A 399 -23.21 -3.71 21.02
CA ASN A 399 -22.18 -3.73 19.99
C ASN A 399 -21.32 -2.46 20.05
N TYR A 400 -20.22 -2.43 19.29
CA TYR A 400 -19.32 -1.27 19.21
C TYR A 400 -18.99 -0.96 17.76
N ALA A 401 -18.89 0.32 17.41
CA ALA A 401 -18.55 0.75 16.06
C ALA A 401 -17.04 0.66 15.79
N ILE A 402 -16.70 0.42 14.53
CA ILE A 402 -15.38 0.61 13.95
C ILE A 402 -15.54 1.74 12.93
N LEU A 403 -14.81 2.83 13.12
CA LEU A 403 -14.67 3.89 12.13
C LEU A 403 -13.41 3.65 11.31
N ASP A 404 -13.52 3.78 10.00
CA ASP A 404 -12.42 4.00 9.07
C ASP A 404 -12.64 5.35 8.38
N PHE A 405 -11.55 6.08 8.13
CA PHE A 405 -11.58 7.35 7.42
C PHE A 405 -10.31 7.54 6.58
N GLN A 406 -10.48 8.01 5.34
CA GLN A 406 -9.36 8.38 4.45
C GLN A 406 -8.65 9.62 5.00
N ASP A 407 -7.31 9.67 4.95
CA ASP A 407 -6.51 10.79 5.45
C ASP A 407 -6.82 12.06 4.64
N PRO A 408 -7.54 13.06 5.21
CA PRO A 408 -7.97 14.23 4.46
C PRO A 408 -6.80 15.17 4.15
N ASN A 409 -5.62 14.98 4.78
CA ASN A 409 -4.42 15.73 4.46
C ASN A 409 -3.89 15.37 3.07
N MET A 410 -3.96 14.09 2.72
CA MET A 410 -3.53 13.53 1.45
C MET A 410 -4.46 13.92 0.30
N LEU A 411 -5.78 13.85 0.52
CA LEU A 411 -6.78 14.21 -0.48
C LEU A 411 -6.93 15.72 -0.67
N PHE A 412 -7.06 16.47 0.43
CA PHE A 412 -7.62 17.83 0.39
C PHE A 412 -6.76 18.89 1.10
N ILE A 413 -6.42 18.72 2.37
CA ILE A 413 -5.94 19.82 3.23
C ILE A 413 -4.57 20.32 2.77
N ASN A 414 -3.59 19.43 2.49
CA ASN A 414 -2.27 19.86 2.04
C ASN A 414 -2.26 20.47 0.63
N LYS A 415 -3.27 20.13 -0.19
CA LYS A 415 -3.53 20.73 -1.51
C LYS A 415 -4.28 22.08 -1.43
N GLY A 416 -4.64 22.55 -0.24
CA GLY A 416 -5.45 23.75 -0.06
C GLY A 416 -6.89 23.61 -0.57
N LEU A 417 -7.40 22.37 -0.65
CA LEU A 417 -8.77 22.07 -1.02
C LEU A 417 -9.65 21.95 0.23
N THR A 418 -10.93 22.27 0.07
CA THR A 418 -11.96 21.89 1.05
C THR A 418 -12.64 20.62 0.54
N PRO A 419 -12.75 19.55 1.35
CA PRO A 419 -13.51 18.36 0.97
C PRO A 419 -14.94 18.73 0.58
N ASP A 420 -15.51 18.09 -0.44
CA ASP A 420 -16.95 18.19 -0.69
C ASP A 420 -17.70 17.58 0.52
N PRO A 421 -18.70 18.25 1.12
CA PRO A 421 -19.48 17.70 2.23
C PRO A 421 -20.17 16.36 1.95
N VAL A 422 -20.29 15.95 0.68
CA VAL A 422 -20.89 14.69 0.22
C VAL A 422 -19.82 13.61 -0.04
N TYR A 423 -18.52 13.96 -0.02
CA TYR A 423 -17.45 13.02 -0.33
C TYR A 423 -17.39 11.87 0.70
N PRO A 424 -17.39 10.59 0.27
CA PRO A 424 -17.50 9.44 1.17
C PRO A 424 -16.17 9.07 1.89
N LEU A 425 -15.59 10.04 2.61
CA LEU A 425 -14.35 9.89 3.38
C LEU A 425 -14.34 8.72 4.37
N ASN A 426 -15.52 8.34 4.90
CA ASN A 426 -15.63 7.41 6.01
C ASN A 426 -16.29 6.10 5.60
N ALA A 427 -15.85 5.00 6.22
CA ALA A 427 -16.55 3.74 6.28
C ALA A 427 -16.87 3.37 7.74
N THR A 428 -17.85 2.49 7.93
CA THR A 428 -18.24 2.01 9.25
C THR A 428 -18.46 0.51 9.22
N ALA A 429 -17.99 -0.15 10.27
CA ALA A 429 -18.25 -1.53 10.58
C ALA A 429 -18.61 -1.65 12.08
N TRP A 430 -18.97 -2.84 12.55
CA TRP A 430 -19.28 -3.08 13.96
C TRP A 430 -18.64 -4.36 14.49
N LEU A 431 -18.08 -4.27 15.69
CA LEU A 431 -17.83 -5.43 16.55
C LEU A 431 -19.18 -5.89 17.12
N VAL A 432 -19.69 -7.01 16.60
CA VAL A 432 -20.98 -7.58 16.99
C VAL A 432 -20.76 -8.60 18.11
N TYR A 433 -21.05 -8.14 19.33
CA TYR A 433 -21.13 -8.95 20.53
C TYR A 433 -22.50 -9.64 20.68
N ASN A 434 -23.56 -9.00 20.16
CA ASN A 434 -24.94 -9.44 20.30
C ASN A 434 -25.76 -9.00 19.09
N THR A 435 -26.23 -9.98 18.33
CA THR A 435 -27.03 -9.80 17.10
C THR A 435 -28.42 -9.22 17.33
N SER A 436 -28.87 -9.13 18.58
CA SER A 436 -30.16 -8.55 18.98
C SER A 436 -30.01 -7.15 19.61
N ALA A 437 -28.80 -6.63 19.73
CA ALA A 437 -28.54 -5.27 20.21
C ALA A 437 -28.34 -4.31 19.02
N ASP A 438 -28.65 -3.03 19.24
CA ASP A 438 -28.50 -2.00 18.21
C ASP A 438 -27.05 -1.84 17.73
N TYR A 439 -26.90 -1.34 16.50
CA TYR A 439 -25.62 -0.94 15.93
C TYR A 439 -25.39 0.55 16.24
N PRO A 440 -24.44 0.90 17.14
CA PRO A 440 -24.22 2.30 17.51
C PRO A 440 -23.65 3.11 16.35
N PRO A 441 -23.89 4.43 16.30
CA PRO A 441 -23.19 5.30 15.35
C PRO A 441 -21.67 5.28 15.61
N PRO A 442 -20.83 5.48 14.57
CA PRO A 442 -19.39 5.61 14.75
C PRO A 442 -19.04 6.87 15.55
N PRO A 443 -17.85 6.91 16.19
CA PRO A 443 -17.27 8.16 16.71
C PRO A 443 -17.21 9.25 15.64
N VAL A 444 -17.31 10.52 16.07
CA VAL A 444 -17.15 11.67 15.17
C VAL A 444 -15.82 12.35 15.49
N LEU A 445 -14.96 12.44 14.48
CA LEU A 445 -13.66 13.12 14.56
C LEU A 445 -13.77 14.53 13.98
N TYR A 446 -13.05 15.48 14.58
CA TYR A 446 -13.05 16.89 14.17
C TYR A 446 -11.62 17.41 14.11
N ASN A 447 -11.29 18.20 13.08
CA ASN A 447 -10.05 18.98 12.97
C ASN A 447 -8.74 18.18 13.12
N LEU A 448 -8.69 16.95 12.57
CA LEU A 448 -7.50 16.09 12.63
C LEU A 448 -6.27 16.76 11.99
N GLY A 449 -5.22 16.97 12.78
CA GLY A 449 -3.88 17.36 12.34
C GLY A 449 -2.88 16.21 12.43
N ASN A 450 -1.62 16.45 12.00
CA ASN A 450 -0.54 15.44 12.09
C ASN A 450 -0.32 14.97 13.54
N ASP A 451 -0.36 15.91 14.48
CA ASP A 451 -0.23 15.66 15.92
C ASP A 451 -1.34 14.78 16.50
N ASP A 452 -2.50 14.59 15.86
CA ASP A 452 -3.57 13.75 16.39
C ASP A 452 -3.31 12.25 16.17
N PHE A 453 -2.22 11.88 15.48
CA PHE A 453 -1.82 10.50 15.21
C PHE A 453 -0.62 10.08 16.06
N PHE A 454 -0.51 8.77 16.28
CA PHE A 454 0.74 8.15 16.73
C PHE A 454 1.75 8.18 15.58
N ASP A 455 2.93 8.76 15.81
CA ASP A 455 4.01 8.73 14.82
C ASP A 455 4.68 7.34 14.83
N ASP A 456 4.66 6.69 13.66
CA ASP A 456 5.19 5.35 13.39
C ASP A 456 6.71 5.20 13.58
N LEU A 457 7.48 6.29 13.63
CA LEU A 457 8.89 6.28 14.05
C LEU A 457 9.08 5.93 15.52
N ASN A 458 8.05 6.07 16.36
CA ASN A 458 8.13 5.74 17.80
C ASN A 458 7.94 4.25 18.10
N TYR A 459 7.66 3.41 17.10
CA TYR A 459 7.72 1.97 17.27
C TYR A 459 9.18 1.52 17.45
N VAL A 460 9.42 0.63 18.41
CA VAL A 460 10.75 0.02 18.63
C VAL A 460 10.68 -1.42 18.13
N PRO A 461 11.55 -1.87 17.22
CA PRO A 461 11.54 -3.26 16.77
C PRO A 461 11.92 -4.19 17.93
N LEU A 462 11.25 -5.35 18.01
CA LEU A 462 11.36 -6.26 19.14
C LEU A 462 12.75 -6.91 19.25
N ASP A 463 13.36 -7.25 18.11
CA ASP A 463 14.71 -7.80 18.02
C ASP A 463 15.81 -6.77 18.28
N ARG A 464 15.47 -5.47 18.25
CA ARG A 464 16.35 -4.34 18.54
C ARG A 464 17.60 -4.33 17.67
N GLU A 465 17.45 -4.60 16.37
CA GLU A 465 18.58 -4.45 15.45
C GLU A 465 19.19 -3.03 15.59
N PRO A 466 20.51 -2.92 15.79
CA PRO A 466 21.18 -1.63 15.82
C PRO A 466 21.07 -0.89 14.49
N LEU A 467 21.18 0.43 14.53
CA LEU A 467 21.39 1.26 13.34
C LEU A 467 22.50 0.69 12.43
N LEU A 468 22.20 0.52 11.14
CA LEU A 468 23.16 0.07 10.14
C LEU A 468 24.24 1.12 9.92
N GLU A 469 25.50 0.79 10.27
CA GLU A 469 26.70 1.62 10.12
C GLU A 469 27.95 0.79 9.79
N PRO A 470 28.98 1.39 9.14
CA PRO A 470 28.95 2.72 8.50
C PRO A 470 28.03 2.74 7.27
N VAL A 471 27.72 3.93 6.75
CA VAL A 471 27.10 4.07 5.43
C VAL A 471 28.17 3.92 4.37
N ASP A 472 28.05 2.90 3.53
CA ASP A 472 28.96 2.69 2.40
C ASP A 472 28.57 3.57 1.20
N ARG A 473 27.27 3.82 1.04
CA ARG A 473 26.70 4.58 -0.07
C ARG A 473 25.47 5.38 0.33
N GLN A 474 25.45 6.65 -0.06
CA GLN A 474 24.27 7.51 0.06
C GLN A 474 23.67 7.78 -1.33
N LEU A 475 22.37 7.57 -1.47
CA LEU A 475 21.55 7.93 -2.62
C LEU A 475 20.66 9.11 -2.19
N VAL A 476 20.88 10.29 -2.77
CA VAL A 476 19.95 11.41 -2.63
C VAL A 476 18.95 11.34 -3.78
N ILE A 477 17.67 11.30 -3.45
CA ILE A 477 16.56 11.17 -4.40
C ILE A 477 15.58 12.32 -4.18
N ASP A 478 15.65 13.29 -5.07
CA ASP A 478 14.75 14.44 -5.11
C ASP A 478 13.46 14.07 -5.85
N MET A 479 12.37 14.03 -5.08
CA MET A 479 11.00 13.77 -5.51
C MET A 479 10.36 15.09 -5.93
N SER A 480 10.17 15.30 -7.24
CA SER A 480 9.78 16.61 -7.79
C SER A 480 8.78 16.48 -8.94
N MET A 481 8.37 17.61 -9.53
CA MET A 481 7.42 17.66 -10.65
C MET A 481 7.99 18.46 -11.83
N GLU A 482 8.16 17.84 -13.01
CA GLU A 482 8.70 18.50 -14.22
C GLU A 482 7.86 18.22 -15.48
N ASN A 483 7.89 19.15 -16.44
CA ASN A 483 7.20 18.99 -17.72
C ASN A 483 8.04 18.21 -18.75
N ILE A 484 7.58 17.01 -19.09
CA ILE A 484 8.23 16.10 -20.03
C ILE A 484 7.28 15.80 -21.19
N THR A 485 7.73 16.07 -22.42
CA THR A 485 7.05 15.75 -23.71
C THR A 485 5.66 16.38 -23.98
N GLY A 486 5.23 17.35 -23.18
CA GLY A 486 4.03 18.15 -23.47
C GLY A 486 2.70 17.45 -23.18
N ILE A 487 2.69 16.41 -22.35
CA ILE A 487 1.48 15.75 -21.84
C ILE A 487 1.32 16.14 -20.37
N SER A 488 0.18 16.73 -19.99
CA SER A 488 -0.05 17.08 -18.59
C SER A 488 -0.46 15.85 -17.81
N ARG A 489 0.38 15.39 -16.87
CA ARG A 489 -0.01 14.31 -15.94
C ARG A 489 -0.28 14.82 -14.53
N PHE A 490 0.21 16.01 -14.21
CA PHE A 490 -0.14 16.81 -13.05
C PHE A 490 -0.14 18.27 -13.45
N ALA A 491 -1.09 19.04 -12.96
CA ALA A 491 -1.11 20.48 -13.10
C ALA A 491 -1.40 21.08 -11.74
N SER A 492 -0.50 21.91 -11.19
CA SER A 492 -0.78 22.54 -9.92
C SER A 492 -1.90 23.58 -10.09
N ARG A 493 -2.87 23.59 -9.17
CA ARG A 493 -3.80 24.71 -9.02
C ARG A 493 -3.00 25.97 -8.71
N ASN A 494 -2.80 26.82 -9.71
CA ASN A 494 -2.37 28.19 -9.46
C ASN A 494 -3.54 28.91 -8.77
N ILE A 495 -3.38 29.28 -7.49
CA ILE A 495 -4.47 29.66 -6.59
C ILE A 495 -5.01 31.08 -6.92
N SER A 496 -5.74 31.18 -8.03
CA SER A 496 -6.79 32.17 -8.24
C SER A 496 -7.70 31.70 -9.37
N ARG A 497 -9.01 31.87 -9.20
CA ARG A 497 -10.07 31.46 -10.16
C ARG A 497 -10.10 32.34 -11.44
N ALA A 498 -8.97 32.95 -11.79
CA ALA A 498 -8.80 33.99 -12.80
C ALA A 498 -7.45 33.94 -13.53
N GLN A 499 -6.53 33.02 -13.21
CA GLN A 499 -5.38 32.75 -14.09
C GLN A 499 -5.84 31.91 -15.29
N PRO A 500 -5.42 32.24 -16.53
CA PRO A 500 -5.64 31.36 -17.67
C PRO A 500 -4.93 30.02 -17.45
N LYS A 501 -5.43 28.95 -18.09
CA LYS A 501 -4.72 27.65 -18.14
C LYS A 501 -3.37 27.81 -18.84
N THR A 502 -2.33 28.19 -18.09
CA THR A 502 -0.95 28.11 -18.56
C THR A 502 -0.55 26.65 -18.56
N ASN A 503 -0.37 26.14 -19.77
CA ASN A 503 0.02 24.82 -20.21
C ASN A 503 1.41 24.36 -19.70
N SER A 504 1.58 24.33 -18.37
CA SER A 504 2.70 23.71 -17.66
C SER A 504 2.31 22.29 -17.24
N ASN A 505 2.77 21.32 -18.04
CA ASN A 505 2.28 19.94 -18.05
C ASN A 505 3.21 19.02 -17.24
N THR A 506 3.11 18.95 -15.90
CA THR A 506 4.14 18.29 -15.07
C THR A 506 3.93 16.77 -14.87
N ARG A 507 4.98 16.07 -14.41
CA ARG A 507 5.09 14.62 -14.09
C ARG A 507 5.89 14.45 -12.80
N TYR A 508 5.52 13.54 -11.90
CA TYR A 508 6.43 13.17 -10.81
C TYR A 508 7.69 12.48 -11.36
N ILE A 509 8.83 12.84 -10.80
CA ILE A 509 10.14 12.32 -11.19
C ILE A 509 11.03 12.13 -9.96
N LEU A 510 11.95 11.19 -10.07
CA LEU A 510 13.04 10.99 -9.12
C LEU A 510 14.33 11.49 -9.78
N ASN A 511 14.97 12.51 -9.20
CA ASN A 511 16.20 13.13 -9.73
C ASN A 511 16.11 13.63 -11.19
N GLY A 512 14.94 14.13 -11.63
CA GLY A 512 14.73 14.57 -13.02
C GLY A 512 14.36 13.45 -14.00
N HIS A 513 14.34 12.19 -13.55
CA HIS A 513 14.02 11.03 -14.37
C HIS A 513 12.61 10.51 -14.12
N THR A 514 11.88 10.20 -15.18
CA THR A 514 10.70 9.34 -15.09
C THR A 514 11.07 7.91 -15.48
N TYR A 515 10.59 6.92 -14.74
CA TYR A 515 10.68 5.52 -15.13
C TYR A 515 9.94 5.29 -16.45
N LEU A 516 10.62 4.75 -17.44
CA LEU A 516 10.04 4.21 -18.66
C LEU A 516 10.41 2.73 -18.74
N GLY A 517 9.40 1.86 -18.84
CA GLY A 517 9.60 0.41 -18.97
C GLY A 517 10.45 0.08 -20.20
N ALA A 518 11.42 -0.81 -20.01
CA ALA A 518 12.31 -1.28 -21.06
C ALA A 518 11.61 -2.30 -21.99
N LYS A 519 12.24 -2.60 -23.14
CA LYS A 519 11.78 -3.69 -24.04
C LYS A 519 12.03 -5.08 -23.48
N VAL A 520 13.04 -5.22 -22.64
CA VAL A 520 13.40 -6.46 -21.93
C VAL A 520 13.23 -6.18 -20.44
N PRO A 521 12.60 -7.06 -19.64
CA PRO A 521 12.55 -6.87 -18.19
C PRO A 521 13.95 -6.67 -17.60
N THR A 522 14.08 -5.76 -16.64
CA THR A 522 15.38 -5.36 -16.06
C THR A 522 16.20 -6.56 -15.53
N LEU A 523 15.55 -7.54 -14.90
CA LEU A 523 16.18 -8.80 -14.46
C LEU A 523 16.68 -9.62 -15.65
N TYR A 524 15.94 -9.67 -16.74
CA TYR A 524 16.32 -10.46 -17.90
C TYR A 524 17.45 -9.79 -18.68
N SER A 525 17.53 -8.45 -18.65
CA SER A 525 18.71 -7.71 -19.10
C SER A 525 19.95 -8.12 -18.30
N SER A 526 19.87 -8.16 -16.96
CA SER A 526 20.99 -8.61 -16.12
C SER A 526 21.39 -10.07 -16.37
N LEU A 527 20.44 -10.97 -16.70
CA LEU A 527 20.73 -12.38 -16.94
C LEU A 527 21.24 -12.71 -18.36
N THR A 528 21.15 -11.78 -19.31
CA THR A 528 21.44 -12.07 -20.74
C THR A 528 22.45 -11.15 -21.40
N VAL A 529 22.79 -10.03 -20.77
CA VAL A 529 23.88 -9.13 -21.21
C VAL A 529 25.25 -9.70 -20.80
N ILE A 530 26.29 -9.36 -21.56
CA ILE A 530 27.66 -9.75 -21.27
C ILE A 530 28.14 -9.23 -19.89
N GLU A 531 28.82 -10.10 -19.14
CA GLU A 531 29.26 -9.86 -17.76
C GLU A 531 30.09 -8.57 -17.59
N THR A 532 30.80 -8.11 -18.62
CA THR A 532 31.61 -6.88 -18.58
C THR A 532 30.78 -5.60 -18.48
N ASP A 533 29.54 -5.64 -18.96
CA ASP A 533 28.71 -4.45 -19.15
C ASP A 533 27.57 -4.40 -18.11
N ILE A 534 27.31 -5.51 -17.40
CA ILE A 534 26.16 -5.70 -16.51
C ILE A 534 26.09 -4.71 -15.33
N SER A 535 27.25 -4.23 -14.85
CA SER A 535 27.32 -3.23 -13.79
C SER A 535 27.25 -1.78 -14.31
N ASP A 536 27.15 -1.57 -15.63
CA ASP A 536 26.91 -0.26 -16.22
C ASP A 536 25.40 0.06 -16.20
N PRO A 537 24.96 1.16 -15.54
CA PRO A 537 23.55 1.52 -15.49
C PRO A 537 22.92 1.74 -16.88
N THR A 538 23.71 2.07 -17.91
CA THR A 538 23.25 2.28 -19.29
C THR A 538 22.52 1.06 -19.84
N VAL A 539 22.92 -0.17 -19.46
CA VAL A 539 22.29 -1.42 -19.93
C VAL A 539 20.78 -1.45 -19.65
N TYR A 540 20.35 -0.87 -18.53
CA TYR A 540 18.96 -0.91 -18.06
C TYR A 540 18.11 0.25 -18.61
N GLY A 541 18.70 1.20 -19.33
CA GLY A 541 17.97 2.28 -19.98
C GLY A 541 17.23 3.21 -19.01
N ASN A 542 16.02 3.62 -19.37
CA ASN A 542 15.27 4.68 -18.70
C ASN A 542 14.47 4.23 -17.45
N VAL A 543 14.88 3.15 -16.80
CA VAL A 543 14.27 2.63 -15.55
C VAL A 543 14.77 3.35 -14.28
N ASN A 544 15.50 4.47 -14.45
CA ASN A 544 16.24 5.16 -13.39
C ASN A 544 17.11 4.20 -12.54
N PRO A 545 18.10 3.51 -13.15
CA PRO A 545 18.82 2.41 -12.51
C PRO A 545 19.89 2.86 -11.53
N TYR A 546 19.86 2.30 -10.32
CA TYR A 546 20.92 2.43 -9.31
C TYR A 546 21.59 1.07 -9.10
N VAL A 547 22.78 0.87 -9.68
CA VAL A 547 23.56 -0.37 -9.50
C VAL A 547 24.24 -0.38 -8.13
N LEU A 548 23.88 -1.34 -7.27
CA LEU A 548 24.33 -1.49 -5.88
C LEU A 548 25.28 -2.69 -5.73
N LYS A 549 26.23 -2.59 -4.80
CA LYS A 549 27.19 -3.68 -4.52
C LYS A 549 26.71 -4.58 -3.40
N TYR A 550 27.01 -5.88 -3.51
CA TYR A 550 26.69 -6.83 -2.44
C TYR A 550 27.30 -6.43 -1.08
N GLY A 551 26.47 -6.46 -0.04
CA GLY A 551 26.79 -6.18 1.34
C GLY A 551 26.85 -4.70 1.73
N GLU A 552 26.79 -3.77 0.77
CA GLU A 552 26.94 -2.33 1.05
C GLU A 552 25.72 -1.79 1.84
N VAL A 553 25.98 -0.98 2.87
CA VAL A 553 24.93 -0.24 3.59
C VAL A 553 24.53 0.96 2.74
N VAL A 554 23.33 0.90 2.18
CA VAL A 554 22.74 1.94 1.34
C VAL A 554 21.85 2.82 2.19
N GLU A 555 22.15 4.11 2.21
CA GLU A 555 21.30 5.16 2.78
C GLU A 555 20.55 5.87 1.66
N VAL A 556 19.22 5.90 1.72
CA VAL A 556 18.36 6.59 0.75
C VAL A 556 17.73 7.81 1.41
N VAL A 557 18.11 8.99 0.94
CA VAL A 557 17.56 10.29 1.35
C VAL A 557 16.49 10.69 0.33
N MET A 558 15.23 10.70 0.74
CA MET A 558 14.09 11.08 -0.08
C MET A 558 13.67 12.51 0.24
N ASN A 559 13.97 13.47 -0.64
CA ASN A 559 13.54 14.86 -0.49
C ASN A 559 12.27 15.11 -1.28
N ASN A 560 11.15 15.35 -0.60
CA ASN A 560 9.89 15.70 -1.21
C ASN A 560 9.81 17.21 -1.48
N LEU A 561 9.94 17.59 -2.76
CA LEU A 561 10.00 18.98 -3.21
C LEU A 561 8.63 19.54 -3.65
N HIS A 562 7.51 18.89 -3.30
CA HIS A 562 6.17 19.32 -3.71
C HIS A 562 5.10 19.12 -2.62
N THR A 563 3.88 19.62 -2.86
CA THR A 563 2.79 19.69 -1.87
C THR A 563 2.04 18.38 -1.60
N ASN A 564 2.27 17.32 -2.36
CA ASN A 564 1.68 16.00 -2.11
C ASN A 564 2.61 15.12 -1.26
N LEU A 565 2.05 14.19 -0.51
CA LEU A 565 2.74 13.21 0.33
C LEU A 565 2.66 11.82 -0.30
N HIS A 566 3.67 10.98 -0.08
CA HIS A 566 3.82 9.72 -0.82
C HIS A 566 4.27 8.55 0.08
N PRO A 567 3.59 7.40 0.06
CA PRO A 567 4.13 6.15 0.55
C PRO A 567 5.20 5.67 -0.43
N MET A 568 6.45 5.57 0.00
CA MET A 568 7.56 5.03 -0.81
C MET A 568 7.89 3.61 -0.34
N HIS A 569 7.85 2.66 -1.27
CA HIS A 569 8.06 1.23 -1.08
C HIS A 569 9.37 0.77 -1.72
N ILE A 570 10.07 -0.19 -1.10
CA ILE A 570 11.24 -0.88 -1.68
C ILE A 570 10.94 -2.39 -1.67
N HIS A 571 10.96 -3.02 -2.84
CA HIS A 571 10.82 -4.48 -2.96
C HIS A 571 12.02 -5.21 -2.31
N GLY A 572 11.83 -6.45 -1.88
CA GLY A 572 12.91 -7.33 -1.43
C GLY A 572 13.56 -6.99 -0.08
N HIS A 573 13.22 -5.85 0.54
CA HIS A 573 13.88 -5.33 1.74
C HIS A 573 12.91 -4.73 2.76
N GLN A 574 13.17 -4.96 4.04
CA GLN A 574 12.68 -4.13 5.14
C GLN A 574 13.80 -3.17 5.57
N PHE A 575 13.65 -1.88 5.30
CA PHE A 575 14.63 -0.85 5.61
C PHE A 575 14.41 -0.22 6.99
N GLN A 576 15.49 0.22 7.63
CA GLN A 576 15.47 1.05 8.83
C GLN A 576 15.09 2.48 8.47
N ILE A 577 14.10 3.09 9.14
CA ILE A 577 13.80 4.52 8.98
C ILE A 577 14.56 5.32 10.04
N ILE A 578 15.44 6.19 9.58
CA ILE A 578 16.42 6.91 10.41
C ILE A 578 15.84 8.23 10.90
N GLU A 579 15.25 9.01 10.01
CA GLU A 579 14.69 10.33 10.28
C GLU A 579 13.57 10.61 9.26
N ARG A 580 12.49 11.25 9.69
CA ARG A 580 11.44 11.81 8.82
C ARG A 580 11.13 13.20 9.32
N SER A 581 10.99 14.16 8.42
CA SER A 581 10.58 15.50 8.80
C SER A 581 9.09 15.55 9.15
N GLU A 582 8.71 16.55 9.94
CA GLU A 582 7.32 17.04 9.94
C GLU A 582 6.89 17.48 8.52
N PRO A 583 5.57 17.56 8.24
CA PRO A 583 5.06 18.21 7.04
C PRO A 583 5.66 19.61 6.87
N LYS A 584 6.13 19.92 5.66
CA LYS A 584 6.81 21.19 5.31
C LYS A 584 8.15 21.42 6.01
N GLY A 585 8.82 20.36 6.46
CA GLY A 585 10.14 20.41 7.08
C GLY A 585 11.30 20.81 6.15
N GLY A 586 11.08 20.90 4.83
CA GLY A 586 12.11 21.15 3.81
C GLY A 586 12.86 19.87 3.41
N SER A 587 13.93 20.04 2.63
CA SER A 587 14.87 18.96 2.28
C SER A 587 15.81 18.61 3.44
N TRP A 588 16.37 17.40 3.43
CA TRP A 588 17.34 16.97 4.45
C TRP A 588 18.61 17.83 4.42
N SER A 589 19.13 18.20 5.58
CA SER A 589 20.23 19.18 5.70
C SER A 589 21.64 18.59 5.51
N GLY A 590 21.77 17.30 5.19
CA GLY A 590 23.06 16.61 5.13
C GLY A 590 23.62 16.21 6.49
N SER A 591 22.82 16.29 7.56
CA SER A 591 23.26 16.05 8.94
C SER A 591 22.11 15.58 9.82
N TYR A 592 22.34 14.56 10.65
CA TYR A 592 21.35 14.08 11.61
C TYR A 592 21.17 15.01 12.81
N SER A 593 19.91 15.22 13.21
CA SER A 593 19.58 15.91 14.47
C SER A 593 19.86 15.01 15.67
N ASN A 594 19.37 13.77 15.62
CA ASN A 594 19.72 12.63 16.48
C ASN A 594 19.57 11.34 15.66
N LEU A 595 20.40 10.34 15.94
CA LEU A 595 20.28 9.01 15.32
C LEU A 595 19.53 8.04 16.27
N PRO A 596 18.47 7.35 15.83
CA PRO A 596 17.83 6.31 16.63
C PRO A 596 18.77 5.11 16.79
N ALA A 597 18.99 4.65 18.03
CA ALA A 597 19.88 3.52 18.31
C ALA A 597 19.37 2.18 17.75
N THR A 598 18.04 2.03 17.70
CA THR A 598 17.32 0.89 17.13
C THR A 598 16.16 1.45 16.29
N PRO A 599 16.41 1.82 15.02
CA PRO A 599 15.40 2.44 14.17
C PRO A 599 14.26 1.45 13.87
N ILE A 600 13.04 1.94 13.67
CA ILE A 600 11.97 1.05 13.19
C ILE A 600 12.31 0.55 11.79
N ARG A 601 12.02 -0.73 11.52
CA ARG A 601 12.14 -1.33 10.19
C ARG A 601 10.77 -1.54 9.58
N ARG A 602 10.68 -1.31 8.27
CA ARG A 602 9.50 -1.59 7.44
C ARG A 602 9.85 -1.56 5.95
N ASP A 603 8.93 -1.97 5.09
CA ASP A 603 9.12 -1.92 3.63
C ASP A 603 8.47 -0.70 2.95
N THR A 604 7.65 0.08 3.67
CA THR A 604 6.92 1.23 3.09
C THR A 604 6.91 2.43 4.04
N VAL A 605 7.48 3.58 3.65
CA VAL A 605 7.53 4.82 4.47
C VAL A 605 6.71 5.96 3.87
N MET A 606 5.94 6.66 4.70
CA MET A 606 5.29 7.90 4.28
C MET A 606 6.30 9.06 4.25
N VAL A 607 6.55 9.63 3.07
CA VAL A 607 7.35 10.86 2.91
C VAL A 607 6.41 12.06 2.90
N GLN A 608 6.52 12.93 3.91
CA GLN A 608 5.62 14.07 4.09
C GLN A 608 5.78 15.10 2.96
N ASN A 609 4.71 15.86 2.70
CA ASN A 609 4.73 16.94 1.71
C ASN A 609 5.76 18.03 2.08
N GLU A 610 6.47 18.55 1.07
CA GLU A 610 7.50 19.59 1.24
C GLU A 610 8.51 19.25 2.36
N GLY A 611 8.81 17.96 2.55
CA GLY A 611 9.59 17.39 3.65
C GLY A 611 10.61 16.34 3.19
N TYR A 612 11.10 15.50 4.10
CA TYR A 612 12.01 14.40 3.74
C TYR A 612 11.80 13.13 4.59
N ALA A 613 12.35 12.01 4.11
CA ALA A 613 12.61 10.81 4.90
C ALA A 613 13.99 10.24 4.55
N VAL A 614 14.68 9.66 5.54
CA VAL A 614 15.97 8.98 5.34
C VAL A 614 15.86 7.55 5.85
N VAL A 615 16.24 6.59 5.00
CA VAL A 615 16.19 5.15 5.32
C VAL A 615 17.53 4.48 5.05
N ARG A 616 17.81 3.36 5.72
CA ARG A 616 18.98 2.50 5.46
C ARG A 616 18.57 1.05 5.27
N PHE A 617 19.18 0.38 4.31
CA PHE A 617 19.13 -1.08 4.17
C PHE A 617 20.53 -1.62 3.82
N ARG A 618 20.70 -2.93 3.91
CA ARG A 618 21.89 -3.62 3.42
C ARG A 618 21.56 -4.28 2.09
N ALA A 619 22.40 -4.07 1.09
CA ALA A 619 22.31 -4.74 -0.20
C ALA A 619 22.75 -6.23 -0.09
N ASP A 620 22.04 -7.06 0.69
CA ASP A 620 22.35 -8.48 0.92
C ASP A 620 21.43 -9.49 0.20
N ASN A 621 20.65 -9.01 -0.76
CA ASN A 621 19.65 -9.77 -1.50
C ASN A 621 19.80 -9.54 -3.02
N PRO A 622 20.74 -10.21 -3.71
CA PRO A 622 20.99 -9.99 -5.14
C PRO A 622 19.71 -10.15 -5.98
N GLY A 623 19.43 -9.16 -6.81
CA GLY A 623 18.16 -9.06 -7.52
C GLY A 623 17.90 -7.68 -8.11
N ILE A 624 16.80 -7.54 -8.84
CA ILE A 624 16.28 -6.24 -9.26
C ILE A 624 15.09 -5.89 -8.37
N TRP A 625 15.21 -4.79 -7.62
CA TRP A 625 14.18 -4.35 -6.68
C TRP A 625 13.60 -3.02 -7.12
N LEU A 626 12.28 -2.95 -7.24
CA LEU A 626 11.60 -1.71 -7.57
C LEU A 626 11.52 -0.81 -6.33
N PHE A 627 11.91 0.45 -6.49
CA PHE A 627 11.67 1.53 -5.53
C PHE A 627 10.64 2.47 -6.13
N HIS A 628 9.46 2.60 -5.54
CA HIS A 628 8.38 3.38 -6.14
C HIS A 628 7.41 3.97 -5.12
N CYS A 629 6.59 4.90 -5.58
CA CYS A 629 5.44 5.36 -4.81
C CYS A 629 4.31 4.32 -4.86
N HIS A 630 3.71 4.00 -3.71
CA HIS A 630 2.59 3.07 -3.59
C HIS A 630 1.21 3.71 -3.84
N ILE A 631 1.17 4.90 -4.44
CA ILE A 631 -0.05 5.45 -5.05
C ILE A 631 -0.08 4.96 -6.49
N GLU A 632 -1.08 4.18 -6.86
CA GLU A 632 -1.07 3.38 -8.09
C GLU A 632 -0.88 4.25 -9.34
N LEU A 633 -1.61 5.35 -9.41
CA LEU A 633 -1.48 6.29 -10.53
C LEU A 633 -0.08 6.92 -10.58
N HIS A 634 0.60 7.12 -9.45
CA HIS A 634 1.94 7.70 -9.44
C HIS A 634 3.01 6.71 -9.95
N VAL A 635 2.95 5.43 -9.55
CA VAL A 635 3.84 4.39 -10.13
C VAL A 635 3.58 4.22 -11.63
N GLU A 636 2.31 4.22 -12.06
CA GLU A 636 1.94 4.19 -13.49
C GLU A 636 2.37 5.44 -14.27
N ALA A 637 2.48 6.60 -13.61
CA ALA A 637 3.08 7.80 -14.20
C ALA A 637 4.60 7.70 -14.36
N GLY A 638 5.23 6.69 -13.75
CA GLY A 638 6.66 6.40 -13.76
C GLY A 638 7.42 6.95 -12.54
N PHE A 639 6.75 7.12 -11.40
CA PHE A 639 7.38 7.63 -10.17
C PHE A 639 8.13 6.53 -9.40
N SER A 640 9.14 5.99 -10.08
CA SER A 640 9.85 4.76 -9.71
C SER A 640 11.33 4.80 -10.12
N ALA A 641 12.11 3.89 -9.54
CA ALA A 641 13.48 3.58 -9.92
C ALA A 641 13.75 2.08 -9.71
N ALA A 642 14.77 1.55 -10.38
CA ALA A 642 15.21 0.18 -10.19
C ALA A 642 16.53 0.13 -9.42
N PHE A 643 16.55 -0.55 -8.27
CA PHE A 643 17.77 -0.89 -7.56
C PHE A 643 18.30 -2.21 -8.14
N ILE A 644 19.43 -2.14 -8.83
CA ILE A 644 20.08 -3.25 -9.52
C ILE A 644 21.11 -3.83 -8.55
N GLU A 645 20.73 -4.80 -7.74
CA GLU A 645 21.51 -5.24 -6.58
C GLU A 645 22.41 -6.42 -6.91
N ALA A 646 23.73 -6.20 -6.79
CA ALA A 646 24.78 -7.18 -7.05
C ALA A 646 24.56 -7.96 -8.37
N PRO A 647 24.36 -7.29 -9.51
CA PRO A 647 24.04 -7.96 -10.78
C PRO A 647 25.13 -8.96 -11.20
N GLU A 648 26.39 -8.72 -10.83
CA GLU A 648 27.49 -9.67 -11.00
C GLU A 648 27.23 -11.04 -10.34
N MET A 649 26.50 -11.09 -9.22
CA MET A 649 26.11 -12.34 -8.57
C MET A 649 24.94 -13.04 -9.27
N LEU A 650 24.07 -12.28 -9.96
CA LEU A 650 23.02 -12.84 -10.80
C LEU A 650 23.63 -13.50 -12.04
N ALA A 651 24.56 -12.82 -12.72
CA ALA A 651 25.27 -13.36 -13.89
C ALA A 651 26.18 -14.55 -13.56
N ALA A 652 26.78 -14.57 -12.37
CA ALA A 652 27.60 -15.69 -11.90
C ALA A 652 26.78 -16.90 -11.41
N SER A 653 25.44 -16.83 -11.44
CA SER A 653 24.57 -17.92 -11.02
C SER A 653 24.22 -18.86 -12.18
N ASP A 654 24.02 -20.15 -11.90
CA ASP A 654 23.49 -21.12 -12.87
C ASP A 654 21.97 -20.94 -13.13
N PHE A 655 21.39 -19.77 -12.82
CA PHE A 655 19.96 -19.51 -12.99
C PHE A 655 19.60 -19.33 -14.46
N ALA A 656 18.69 -20.17 -14.95
CA ALA A 656 18.06 -20.02 -16.25
C ALA A 656 16.61 -19.56 -16.07
N LEU A 657 16.14 -18.66 -16.94
CA LEU A 657 14.75 -18.22 -16.96
C LEU A 657 13.81 -19.43 -17.14
N PRO A 658 12.78 -19.59 -16.29
CA PRO A 658 11.78 -20.65 -16.47
C PRO A 658 11.01 -20.53 -17.79
N GLU A 659 10.47 -21.65 -18.28
CA GLU A 659 9.83 -21.69 -19.60
C GLU A 659 8.51 -20.88 -19.65
N ASP A 660 7.78 -20.77 -18.54
CA ASP A 660 6.59 -19.90 -18.43
C ASP A 660 6.95 -18.41 -18.39
N HIS A 661 8.06 -18.03 -17.75
CA HIS A 661 8.64 -16.69 -17.87
C HIS A 661 8.96 -16.31 -19.32
N ILE A 662 9.59 -17.23 -20.06
CA ILE A 662 9.91 -17.02 -21.48
C ILE A 662 8.62 -16.96 -22.33
N ASN A 663 7.64 -17.82 -22.05
CA ASN A 663 6.36 -17.85 -22.80
C ASN A 663 5.47 -16.64 -22.52
N ALA A 664 5.55 -16.03 -21.34
CA ALA A 664 4.93 -14.74 -21.06
C ALA A 664 5.43 -13.66 -22.04
N CYS A 665 6.74 -13.54 -22.24
CA CYS A 665 7.35 -12.60 -23.20
C CYS A 665 7.13 -12.95 -24.67
N LYS A 666 7.03 -14.24 -25.02
CA LYS A 666 6.65 -14.63 -26.39
C LYS A 666 5.20 -14.27 -26.71
N THR A 667 4.33 -14.15 -25.71
CA THR A 667 2.88 -13.93 -25.88
C THR A 667 2.49 -12.45 -25.71
N TYR A 668 3.06 -11.78 -24.70
CA TYR A 668 2.96 -10.34 -24.53
C TYR A 668 4.14 -9.66 -25.23
N PRO A 669 3.96 -8.68 -26.13
CA PRO A 669 5.00 -8.21 -27.06
C PRO A 669 6.16 -7.47 -26.36
N MET A 670 7.07 -8.24 -25.77
CA MET A 670 8.19 -7.82 -24.94
C MET A 670 9.34 -8.81 -25.14
N ASP A 671 10.56 -8.32 -25.25
CA ASP A 671 11.74 -9.16 -25.45
C ASP A 671 12.19 -9.79 -24.13
N TYR A 672 12.96 -10.89 -24.19
CA TYR A 672 13.50 -11.57 -23.00
C TYR A 672 15.02 -11.78 -23.02
N VAL A 673 15.70 -11.15 -23.99
CA VAL A 673 17.15 -11.25 -24.20
C VAL A 673 17.69 -9.88 -24.60
N GLY A 674 18.85 -9.52 -24.06
CA GLY A 674 19.57 -8.28 -24.34
C GLY A 674 19.25 -7.16 -23.36
N ASN A 675 19.84 -5.99 -23.61
CA ASN A 675 19.66 -4.78 -22.80
C ASN A 675 18.24 -4.19 -22.91
N ALA A 676 18.02 -3.01 -22.32
CA ALA A 676 16.72 -2.33 -22.36
C ALA A 676 16.16 -1.98 -23.76
N ALA A 677 16.95 -2.12 -24.83
CA ALA A 677 16.54 -1.99 -26.23
C ALA A 677 16.30 -3.33 -26.96
N GLY A 678 16.63 -4.47 -26.33
CA GLY A 678 16.67 -5.80 -26.96
C GLY A 678 18.02 -6.13 -27.64
N ASN A 679 19.11 -5.41 -27.32
CA ASN A 679 20.43 -5.64 -27.91
C ASN A 679 21.32 -6.49 -26.98
N ASP A 680 21.77 -7.66 -27.45
CA ASP A 680 22.58 -8.64 -26.71
C ASP A 680 24.09 -8.55 -27.02
N TYR A 681 24.45 -8.29 -28.28
CA TYR A 681 25.84 -8.24 -28.75
C TYR A 681 26.57 -6.92 -28.45
N ASN A 682 25.84 -5.83 -28.23
CA ASN A 682 26.38 -4.51 -27.90
C ASN A 682 25.48 -3.85 -26.85
N ALA A 683 25.67 -4.25 -25.59
CA ALA A 683 24.73 -3.95 -24.51
C ALA A 683 24.66 -2.48 -24.10
N LEU A 684 25.62 -1.65 -24.52
CA LEU A 684 25.58 -0.19 -24.35
C LEU A 684 24.83 0.52 -25.48
N ASN A 685 24.42 -0.18 -26.55
CA ASN A 685 23.59 0.39 -27.61
C ASN A 685 22.11 0.41 -27.22
N LEU A 686 21.60 1.58 -26.84
CA LEU A 686 20.18 1.80 -26.53
C LEU A 686 19.33 2.25 -27.74
N THR A 687 19.83 2.11 -28.97
CA THR A 687 19.03 2.45 -30.16
C THR A 687 17.75 1.62 -30.21
N GLY A 688 16.60 2.29 -30.06
CA GLY A 688 15.29 1.64 -30.01
C GLY A 688 14.80 1.23 -28.62
N ALA A 689 15.50 1.59 -27.54
CA ALA A 689 14.92 1.59 -26.19
C ALA A 689 13.80 2.64 -26.09
N PRO A 690 12.78 2.43 -25.24
CA PRO A 690 11.77 3.45 -24.96
C PRO A 690 12.37 4.71 -24.33
N ASP A 691 12.27 5.83 -25.04
CA ASP A 691 12.83 7.15 -24.66
C ASP A 691 11.75 8.23 -24.50
N THR A 692 10.50 7.89 -24.81
CA THR A 692 9.37 8.80 -24.87
C THR A 692 8.17 8.25 -24.11
N VAL A 693 7.33 9.18 -23.63
CA VAL A 693 6.16 8.89 -22.82
C VAL A 693 5.02 8.40 -23.71
N PRO A 694 4.42 7.21 -23.46
CA PRO A 694 3.24 6.76 -24.20
C PRO A 694 2.08 7.73 -24.02
N LYS A 695 1.56 8.29 -25.12
CA LYS A 695 0.47 9.29 -25.10
C LYS A 695 -0.92 8.71 -24.86
N ASP A 696 -1.03 7.39 -24.96
CA ASP A 696 -2.28 6.65 -24.99
C ASP A 696 -2.10 5.34 -24.21
N SER A 697 -2.01 5.44 -22.88
CA SER A 697 -1.90 4.29 -21.99
C SER A 697 -3.27 3.89 -21.49
N TRP A 698 -3.62 2.60 -21.60
CA TRP A 698 -4.88 2.03 -21.13
C TRP A 698 -4.66 1.02 -20.00
N GLY A 699 -3.57 1.16 -19.26
CA GLY A 699 -3.17 0.19 -18.24
C GLY A 699 -3.06 -1.23 -18.83
N ALA A 700 -3.55 -2.23 -18.09
CA ALA A 700 -3.40 -3.65 -18.38
C ALA A 700 -4.11 -4.19 -19.65
N ILE A 701 -4.78 -3.36 -20.46
CA ILE A 701 -5.55 -3.83 -21.64
C ILE A 701 -4.71 -4.66 -22.61
N TYR A 702 -5.28 -5.77 -23.09
CA TYR A 702 -4.63 -6.72 -24.00
C TYR A 702 -5.46 -6.97 -25.28
N PRO A 703 -4.84 -6.96 -26.48
CA PRO A 703 -3.45 -6.57 -26.72
C PRO A 703 -3.22 -5.08 -26.36
N PRO A 704 -1.98 -4.69 -26.02
CA PRO A 704 -1.68 -3.30 -25.67
C PRO A 704 -2.07 -2.32 -26.77
N ALA A 705 -2.54 -1.13 -26.37
CA ALA A 705 -3.00 -0.10 -27.30
C ALA A 705 -1.83 0.53 -28.08
N GLY A 706 -1.52 -0.05 -29.25
CA GLY A 706 -0.41 0.35 -30.13
C GLY A 706 0.96 -0.20 -29.69
N GLU A 707 1.90 -0.50 -30.58
CA GLU A 707 1.91 -0.35 -32.05
C GLU A 707 1.29 -1.55 -32.80
N ALA A 708 0.91 -2.64 -32.11
CA ALA A 708 0.52 -3.91 -32.74
C ALA A 708 -0.99 -4.05 -33.08
N ALA A 709 -1.84 -3.07 -32.74
CA ALA A 709 -3.30 -3.17 -32.87
C ALA A 709 -3.87 -2.71 -34.23
N HIS A 710 -3.01 -2.37 -35.21
CA HIS A 710 -3.41 -1.92 -36.55
C HIS A 710 -2.66 -2.69 -37.66
N SER A 711 -3.11 -3.93 -37.89
CA SER A 711 -2.87 -4.69 -39.13
C SER A 711 -4.02 -4.48 -40.13
#